data_AF-A0A0D1E5R3-F1
#
_entry.id   AF-A0A0D1E5R3-F1
#
_cell.length_a   1.000
_cell.length_b   1.000
_cell.length_c   1.000
_cell.angle_alpha   90.00
_cell.angle_beta   90.00
_cell.angle_gamma   90.00
#
_symmetry.space_group_name_H-M   'P 1'
#
loop_
_entity.id
_entity.type
_entity.pdbx_description
1 polymer ?
#
loop_
_entity_poly.entity_id
_entity_poly.type
_entity_poly.pdbx_seq_one_letter_code
_entity_poly.pdbx_strand_id
1 'polypeptide(L)'
;MRFSTATGFRARIGSASSMLLVLALLAVTLLSTPVTAMGVVAFDYGTEWMKVSLVKPGLPFDVVLDRDSKRKIQSAVSFKKWGLEEEILFGTNAYNHATREPKQSFYGLKTLLGRTTNEEDKQYVELYKSIFGNDVVSSDRSTCSLKRPYEADSKLSSLPVLTVEELVGMQLEYAKKLAEETAGERVNPLLPAGFNVGSFGGLDAVVTVPAFFNAQERQAIVDSAILAGFRPRLVSDGAAAAVNYAQTRTFPQPEKHLFFDVGSGSVRATVVEFSTKPVVIDSILSVGKASKDSTVVDVKGVGWERNVGGLKLDLILRDKLAAEFDAKHSKQIRGSIRDNHRAMARLLKEANRVKHILSANDAASSSVESLVDEIDFRTMIQRQDFEDAVTAAGLVPKFTSPISQALANAGLKLSDINSIVLVGGSTRVPLVQNALREAGIPDSKLAQNVNADEAAVMGAAFYGASFNPQFRMKEIRAYDLIPYAVNLKEADGKQETIFRAASYETDAVLRQYDNAKEDFVFELEYDAAAQKALGDSTDRSIAMVEVTGIDDVLKDIKASGQLDQVDTHVNLTVISRPLGTYAVENIVMVIKPKAGGGIAGALKSFFGVSTPKKTATNGTATNGTASAAKNETTTEDDAQAQGEEGEETLASVPAKDKIVKLTARVIPQNDAVRPLSGEEIKRSKDKLWTMAQAATRKAAREEARNAIESYLYRVRDLVDDPTYSSVTKPAERTSIASKTEELSAWLSEDGETADTSTLKLKRASLESLIKPLETRLSQNKLRAASFAEFETSLADARAFVAEAKANLTAAIEANLSSKYSVTELDALNATIEKDAKWFAEGKQAQDKKGPSDDPALLSGDVDTRRRKVGEQIGKLKRRKIAKTRPKKTPPPKKDEKKDEKDQKDQKKDNEAPPRHEEL
;
A
#
# COMPACT_ATOMS: atom_id res chain seq x y z
N MET A 1 -71.61 9.68 16.75
CA MET A 1 -70.30 10.23 16.37
C MET A 1 -69.19 9.66 17.26
N ARG A 2 -68.48 8.60 16.85
CA ARG A 2 -67.21 8.12 17.48
C ARG A 2 -66.39 7.26 16.50
N PHE A 3 -65.88 7.85 15.41
CA PHE A 3 -64.91 7.21 14.53
C PHE A 3 -63.98 8.24 13.87
N SER A 4 -62.81 8.47 14.49
CA SER A 4 -61.60 9.02 13.87
C SER A 4 -60.39 8.75 14.80
N THR A 5 -59.18 9.13 14.37
CA THR A 5 -57.86 9.04 15.04
C THR A 5 -57.20 7.67 15.28
N ALA A 6 -57.93 6.56 15.39
CA ALA A 6 -57.31 5.26 15.76
C ALA A 6 -56.46 4.59 14.64
N THR A 7 -56.74 4.84 13.36
CA THR A 7 -56.13 4.11 12.23
C THR A 7 -54.77 4.66 11.80
N GLY A 8 -54.56 5.98 11.83
CA GLY A 8 -53.31 6.61 11.37
C GLY A 8 -52.08 6.28 12.22
N PHE A 9 -52.28 6.01 13.52
CA PHE A 9 -51.16 5.79 14.46
C PHE A 9 -50.49 4.43 14.26
N ARG A 10 -51.26 3.36 14.01
CA ARG A 10 -50.70 2.02 13.75
C ARG A 10 -49.91 1.93 12.44
N ALA A 11 -50.35 2.62 11.39
CA ALA A 11 -49.61 2.68 10.13
C ALA A 11 -48.23 3.34 10.30
N ARG A 12 -48.16 4.48 11.01
CA ARG A 12 -46.90 5.18 11.30
C ARG A 12 -45.96 4.41 12.23
N ILE A 13 -46.48 3.70 13.24
CA ILE A 13 -45.64 2.81 14.08
C ILE A 13 -45.09 1.64 13.25
N GLY A 14 -45.89 1.08 12.33
CA GLY A 14 -45.43 0.03 11.41
C GLY A 14 -44.28 0.51 10.52
N SER A 15 -44.44 1.65 9.83
CA SER A 15 -43.39 2.20 8.98
C SER A 15 -42.15 2.61 9.77
N ALA A 16 -42.31 3.23 10.95
CA ALA A 16 -41.18 3.61 11.81
C ALA A 16 -40.43 2.39 12.33
N SER A 17 -41.11 1.32 12.74
CA SER A 17 -40.48 0.08 13.22
C SER A 17 -39.75 -0.66 12.10
N SER A 18 -40.34 -0.74 10.90
CA SER A 18 -39.67 -1.29 9.72
C SER A 18 -38.47 -0.44 9.29
N MET A 19 -38.56 0.89 9.34
CA MET A 19 -37.45 1.78 9.02
C MET A 19 -36.33 1.69 10.06
N LEU A 20 -36.64 1.56 11.36
CA LEU A 20 -35.68 1.24 12.42
C LEU A 20 -35.05 -0.14 12.24
N LEU A 21 -35.81 -1.16 11.82
CA LEU A 21 -35.26 -2.49 11.55
C LEU A 21 -34.34 -2.49 10.31
N VAL A 22 -34.70 -1.75 9.26
CA VAL A 22 -33.87 -1.55 8.06
C VAL A 22 -32.62 -0.72 8.39
N LEU A 23 -32.72 0.33 9.20
CA LEU A 23 -31.57 1.09 9.68
C LEU A 23 -30.68 0.27 10.61
N ALA A 24 -31.25 -0.59 11.48
CA ALA A 24 -30.49 -1.51 12.30
C ALA A 24 -29.82 -2.62 11.48
N LEU A 25 -30.47 -3.13 10.43
CA LEU A 25 -29.86 -4.06 9.47
C LEU A 25 -28.76 -3.37 8.65
N LEU A 26 -28.97 -2.14 8.15
CA LEU A 26 -27.92 -1.36 7.49
C LEU A 26 -26.74 -1.12 8.43
N ALA A 27 -27.00 -0.68 9.67
CA ALA A 27 -25.97 -0.46 10.69
C ALA A 27 -25.23 -1.76 11.01
N VAL A 28 -25.92 -2.90 11.15
CA VAL A 28 -25.28 -4.20 11.34
C VAL A 28 -24.44 -4.60 10.11
N THR A 29 -24.89 -4.33 8.88
CA THR A 29 -24.06 -4.60 7.68
C THR A 29 -22.88 -3.62 7.53
N LEU A 30 -23.01 -2.38 7.99
CA LEU A 30 -21.94 -1.37 8.03
C LEU A 30 -20.98 -1.58 9.22
N LEU A 31 -21.39 -2.37 10.21
CA LEU A 31 -20.54 -2.86 11.31
C LEU A 31 -19.97 -4.27 11.03
N SER A 32 -20.55 -5.01 10.08
CA SER A 32 -20.08 -6.33 9.62
C SER A 32 -19.28 -6.29 8.32
N THR A 33 -19.18 -5.14 7.65
CA THR A 33 -18.01 -4.88 6.80
C THR A 33 -16.77 -4.98 7.69
N PRO A 34 -15.78 -5.84 7.39
CA PRO A 34 -14.52 -5.77 8.09
C PRO A 34 -13.96 -4.36 7.88
N VAL A 35 -13.62 -3.67 8.97
CA VAL A 35 -12.79 -2.47 8.86
C VAL A 35 -11.45 -2.95 8.33
N THR A 36 -11.22 -2.77 7.03
CA THR A 36 -10.00 -3.19 6.32
C THR A 36 -8.84 -2.36 6.81
N ALA A 37 -8.30 -2.73 7.97
CA ALA A 37 -7.26 -2.00 8.66
C ALA A 37 -6.04 -1.88 7.74
N MET A 38 -5.61 -0.64 7.54
CA MET A 38 -4.65 -0.29 6.50
C MET A 38 -3.28 -0.86 6.88
N GLY A 39 -2.72 -1.68 5.98
CA GLY A 39 -1.37 -2.20 6.18
C GLY A 39 -0.32 -1.11 5.97
N VAL A 40 0.67 -1.04 6.85
CA VAL A 40 1.89 -0.25 6.62
C VAL A 40 2.94 -1.17 6.01
N VAL A 41 3.52 -0.76 4.87
CA VAL A 41 4.56 -1.53 4.18
C VAL A 41 5.92 -0.88 4.40
N ALA A 42 6.86 -1.62 4.97
CA ALA A 42 8.24 -1.17 5.14
C ALA A 42 9.17 -1.79 4.12
N PHE A 43 10.18 -1.03 3.72
CA PHE A 43 11.19 -1.40 2.73
C PHE A 43 12.59 -1.14 3.29
N ASP A 44 13.39 -2.20 3.43
CA ASP A 44 14.84 -2.04 3.37
C ASP A 44 15.28 -2.19 1.91
N TYR A 45 15.29 -1.08 1.16
CA TYR A 45 15.73 -1.09 -0.24
C TYR A 45 17.27 -1.02 -0.29
N GLY A 46 17.97 -2.15 -0.09
CA GLY A 46 19.42 -2.24 -0.21
C GLY A 46 19.91 -2.24 -1.65
N THR A 47 21.22 -2.00 -1.87
CA THR A 47 21.83 -1.92 -3.22
C THR A 47 21.66 -3.22 -4.03
N GLU A 48 21.88 -4.37 -3.39
CA GLU A 48 21.73 -5.70 -4.01
C GLU A 48 20.49 -6.45 -3.55
N TRP A 49 19.97 -6.13 -2.36
CA TRP A 49 18.92 -6.88 -1.69
C TRP A 49 17.89 -5.93 -1.09
N MET A 50 16.65 -6.08 -1.53
CA MET A 50 15.46 -5.50 -0.92
C MET A 50 14.87 -6.50 0.09
N LYS A 51 14.42 -6.01 1.24
CA LYS A 51 13.50 -6.75 2.13
C LYS A 51 12.27 -5.90 2.39
N VAL A 52 11.16 -6.56 2.65
CA VAL A 52 9.84 -5.96 2.78
C VAL A 52 9.21 -6.48 4.07
N SER A 53 8.46 -5.67 4.80
CA SER A 53 7.66 -6.11 5.95
C SER A 53 6.28 -5.46 5.91
N LEU A 54 5.27 -6.19 6.39
CA LEU A 54 3.88 -5.75 6.42
C LEU A 54 3.40 -5.72 7.88
N VAL A 55 3.00 -4.55 8.36
CA VAL A 55 2.25 -4.44 9.62
C VAL A 55 0.77 -4.35 9.29
N LYS A 56 -0.01 -5.37 9.68
CA LYS A 56 -1.47 -5.40 9.50
C LYS A 56 -2.13 -6.14 10.67
N PRO A 57 -3.24 -5.63 11.25
CA PRO A 57 -3.95 -6.36 12.31
C PRO A 57 -4.49 -7.70 11.79
N GLY A 58 -4.35 -8.75 12.60
CA GLY A 58 -4.74 -10.11 12.24
C GLY A 58 -3.66 -10.95 11.54
N LEU A 59 -2.53 -10.34 11.13
CA LEU A 59 -1.35 -11.06 10.63
C LEU A 59 -0.19 -11.02 11.64
N PRO A 60 0.72 -12.02 11.61
CA PRO A 60 1.99 -11.94 12.29
C PRO A 60 2.81 -10.74 11.81
N PHE A 61 3.52 -10.09 12.73
CA PHE A 61 4.47 -9.04 12.37
C PHE A 61 5.81 -9.67 11.95
N ASP A 62 6.02 -9.82 10.64
CA ASP A 62 7.21 -10.43 10.03
C ASP A 62 7.57 -9.76 8.69
N VAL A 63 8.63 -10.22 8.04
CA VAL A 63 8.96 -9.88 6.65
C VAL A 63 8.03 -10.59 5.66
N VAL A 64 7.76 -9.92 4.54
CA VAL A 64 7.07 -10.48 3.37
C VAL A 64 8.06 -11.37 2.59
N LEU A 65 7.61 -12.55 2.18
CA LEU A 65 8.40 -13.49 1.39
C LEU A 65 8.29 -13.21 -0.11
N ASP A 66 9.33 -13.60 -0.87
CA ASP A 66 9.22 -13.73 -2.32
C ASP A 66 8.48 -15.02 -2.73
N ARG A 67 8.20 -15.19 -4.03
CA ARG A 67 7.48 -16.36 -4.56
C ARG A 67 8.27 -17.68 -4.49
N ASP A 68 9.57 -17.63 -4.17
CA ASP A 68 10.41 -18.79 -3.86
C ASP A 68 10.52 -18.99 -2.32
N SER A 69 9.66 -18.35 -1.53
CA SER A 69 9.64 -18.33 -0.06
C SER A 69 10.87 -17.72 0.62
N LYS A 70 11.64 -16.85 -0.08
CA LYS A 70 12.82 -16.19 0.49
C LYS A 70 12.46 -14.92 1.24
N ARG A 71 13.16 -14.68 2.37
CA ARG A 71 13.05 -13.46 3.20
C ARG A 71 13.80 -12.23 2.64
N LYS A 72 14.40 -12.35 1.44
CA LYS A 72 15.11 -11.27 0.74
C LYS A 72 14.97 -11.40 -0.78
N ILE A 73 14.74 -10.28 -1.45
CA ILE A 73 14.53 -10.14 -2.89
C ILE A 73 15.76 -9.42 -3.46
N GLN A 74 16.36 -9.85 -4.58
CA GLN A 74 17.41 -9.04 -5.20
C GLN A 74 16.84 -7.69 -5.71
N SER A 75 17.58 -6.61 -5.52
CA SER A 75 17.27 -5.27 -6.04
C SER A 75 17.58 -5.20 -7.55
N ALA A 76 16.81 -5.97 -8.31
CA ALA A 76 16.97 -6.22 -9.73
C ALA A 76 15.62 -6.16 -10.47
N VAL A 77 15.62 -5.54 -11.65
CA VAL A 77 14.54 -5.62 -12.65
C VAL A 77 15.16 -5.88 -14.02
N SER A 78 14.52 -6.71 -14.85
CA SER A 78 15.00 -7.02 -16.19
C SER A 78 13.86 -7.24 -17.16
N PHE A 79 14.09 -6.97 -18.44
CA PHE A 79 13.12 -7.16 -19.51
C PHE A 79 13.58 -8.31 -20.41
N LYS A 80 12.79 -9.37 -20.48
CA LYS A 80 13.06 -10.59 -21.25
C LYS A 80 12.12 -10.64 -22.46
N LYS A 81 12.68 -10.88 -23.66
CA LYS A 81 12.06 -10.58 -24.97
C LYS A 81 11.84 -9.07 -25.17
N TRP A 82 11.82 -8.65 -26.44
CA TRP A 82 11.43 -7.30 -26.86
C TRP A 82 10.09 -7.35 -27.60
N GLY A 83 9.31 -6.29 -27.50
CA GLY A 83 8.03 -6.16 -28.20
C GLY A 83 6.83 -6.67 -27.41
N LEU A 84 5.79 -7.11 -28.14
CA LEU A 84 4.47 -7.43 -27.56
C LEU A 84 4.47 -8.60 -26.56
N GLU A 85 5.54 -9.40 -26.52
CA GLU A 85 5.72 -10.52 -25.57
C GLU A 85 6.65 -10.18 -24.37
N GLU A 86 7.10 -8.92 -24.25
CA GLU A 86 8.04 -8.46 -23.24
C GLU A 86 7.62 -8.87 -21.81
N GLU A 87 8.58 -9.40 -21.06
CA GLU A 87 8.40 -9.98 -19.75
C GLU A 87 9.23 -9.20 -18.73
N ILE A 88 8.57 -8.62 -17.73
CA ILE A 88 9.26 -7.92 -16.64
C ILE A 88 9.60 -8.94 -15.56
N LEU A 89 10.89 -9.25 -15.45
CA LEU A 89 11.46 -10.07 -14.40
C LEU A 89 11.86 -9.19 -13.21
N PHE A 90 11.76 -9.76 -12.01
CA PHE A 90 12.15 -9.13 -10.75
C PHE A 90 13.00 -10.08 -9.90
N GLY A 91 13.71 -9.54 -8.90
CA GLY A 91 14.36 -10.34 -7.87
C GLY A 91 15.41 -11.32 -8.42
N THR A 92 15.40 -12.55 -7.90
CA THR A 92 16.35 -13.60 -8.34
C THR A 92 16.26 -13.87 -9.84
N ASN A 93 15.08 -13.74 -10.45
CA ASN A 93 14.88 -14.00 -11.88
C ASN A 93 15.48 -12.89 -12.76
N ALA A 94 15.37 -11.62 -12.36
CA ALA A 94 16.05 -10.52 -13.04
C ALA A 94 17.58 -10.64 -12.94
N TYR A 95 18.10 -10.93 -11.75
CA TYR A 95 19.54 -11.13 -11.54
C TYR A 95 20.08 -12.35 -12.32
N ASN A 96 19.30 -13.43 -12.42
CA ASN A 96 19.64 -14.58 -13.25
C ASN A 96 19.60 -14.26 -14.76
N HIS A 97 18.74 -13.35 -15.21
CA HIS A 97 18.63 -12.98 -16.62
C HIS A 97 19.86 -12.23 -17.15
N ALA A 98 20.57 -11.51 -16.27
CA ALA A 98 21.79 -10.79 -16.59
C ALA A 98 22.91 -11.67 -17.18
N THR A 99 22.93 -12.97 -16.86
CA THR A 99 23.90 -13.92 -17.44
C THR A 99 23.59 -14.31 -18.89
N ARG A 100 22.49 -13.82 -19.46
CA ARG A 100 22.09 -13.97 -20.87
C ARG A 100 22.03 -12.63 -21.58
N GLU A 101 21.31 -11.67 -20.99
CA GLU A 101 21.08 -10.32 -21.53
C GLU A 101 21.45 -9.23 -20.48
N PRO A 102 22.75 -8.98 -20.25
CA PRO A 102 23.21 -8.06 -19.21
C PRO A 102 22.71 -6.62 -19.42
N LYS A 103 22.72 -6.10 -20.66
CA LYS A 103 22.22 -4.75 -20.97
C LYS A 103 20.69 -4.58 -20.80
N GLN A 104 19.91 -5.66 -20.73
CA GLN A 104 18.47 -5.64 -20.40
C GLN A 104 18.21 -5.90 -18.91
N SER A 105 19.25 -5.98 -18.09
CA SER A 105 19.16 -6.29 -16.66
C SER A 105 19.72 -5.13 -15.83
N PHE A 106 18.91 -4.60 -14.93
CA PHE A 106 19.23 -3.42 -14.13
C PHE A 106 19.33 -3.80 -12.66
N TYR A 107 20.52 -3.66 -12.09
CA TYR A 107 20.92 -4.15 -10.76
C TYR A 107 21.82 -3.13 -10.08
N GLY A 108 21.72 -2.97 -8.77
CA GLY A 108 22.51 -1.96 -8.06
C GLY A 108 21.97 -0.53 -8.20
N LEU A 109 20.78 -0.34 -8.78
CA LEU A 109 20.16 0.96 -9.14
C LEU A 109 20.19 2.04 -8.04
N LYS A 110 20.27 1.64 -6.76
CA LYS A 110 20.47 2.56 -5.64
C LYS A 110 21.73 3.44 -5.76
N THR A 111 22.75 3.05 -6.54
CA THR A 111 23.94 3.89 -6.79
C THR A 111 23.69 5.05 -7.75
N LEU A 112 22.55 5.06 -8.47
CA LEU A 112 22.19 6.12 -9.44
C LEU A 112 20.93 6.91 -9.03
N LEU A 113 20.28 6.58 -7.91
CA LEU A 113 19.09 7.30 -7.43
C LEU A 113 19.44 8.75 -7.09
N GLY A 114 18.81 9.71 -7.77
CA GLY A 114 19.05 11.14 -7.55
C GLY A 114 20.44 11.60 -7.95
N ARG A 115 21.14 10.85 -8.82
CA ARG A 115 22.48 11.19 -9.35
C ARG A 115 22.37 11.71 -10.79
N THR A 116 23.28 12.60 -11.15
CA THR A 116 23.42 13.21 -12.48
C THR A 116 24.40 12.43 -13.37
N THR A 117 24.58 12.86 -14.62
CA THR A 117 25.67 12.40 -15.49
C THR A 117 26.89 13.34 -15.49
N ASN A 118 26.95 14.29 -14.55
CA ASN A 118 28.00 15.31 -14.50
C ASN A 118 29.29 14.75 -13.87
N GLU A 119 30.40 15.49 -14.00
CA GLU A 119 31.75 15.03 -13.59
C GLU A 119 31.83 14.64 -12.09
N GLU A 120 31.06 15.32 -11.23
CA GLU A 120 30.93 14.99 -9.80
C GLU A 120 30.43 13.56 -9.53
N ASP A 121 29.45 13.12 -10.33
CA ASP A 121 28.76 11.83 -10.15
C ASP A 121 29.37 10.69 -10.96
N LYS A 122 30.33 11.01 -11.82
CA LYS A 122 31.04 10.09 -12.72
C LYS A 122 31.55 8.82 -12.04
N GLN A 123 32.02 8.92 -10.79
CA GLN A 123 32.46 7.74 -10.01
C GLN A 123 31.34 6.72 -9.76
N TYR A 124 30.09 7.18 -9.56
CA TYR A 124 28.92 6.32 -9.37
C TYR A 124 28.41 5.78 -10.71
N VAL A 125 28.47 6.60 -11.77
CA VAL A 125 28.12 6.21 -13.14
C VAL A 125 29.05 5.11 -13.65
N GLU A 126 30.37 5.27 -13.53
CA GLU A 126 31.34 4.24 -13.95
C GLU A 126 31.30 3.00 -13.05
N LEU A 127 31.07 3.15 -11.74
CA LEU A 127 30.82 2.00 -10.86
C LEU A 127 29.62 1.18 -11.34
N TYR A 128 28.49 1.84 -11.64
CA TYR A 128 27.30 1.16 -12.13
C TYR A 128 27.52 0.52 -13.50
N LYS A 129 28.11 1.25 -14.47
CA LYS A 129 28.48 0.71 -15.79
C LYS A 129 29.38 -0.52 -15.67
N SER A 130 30.31 -0.54 -14.70
CA SER A 130 31.21 -1.67 -14.47
C SER A 130 30.51 -2.98 -14.06
N ILE A 131 29.24 -2.95 -13.63
CA ILE A 131 28.48 -4.13 -13.20
C ILE A 131 28.14 -5.03 -14.40
N PHE A 132 27.37 -4.51 -15.36
CA PHE A 132 26.83 -5.26 -16.51
C PHE A 132 26.98 -4.52 -17.87
N GLY A 133 27.58 -3.33 -17.91
CA GLY A 133 27.76 -2.57 -19.16
C GLY A 133 26.49 -1.89 -19.68
N ASN A 134 25.48 -1.63 -18.83
CA ASN A 134 24.29 -0.87 -19.24
C ASN A 134 24.65 0.57 -19.64
N ASP A 135 23.93 1.11 -20.61
CA ASP A 135 24.19 2.45 -21.14
C ASP A 135 23.43 3.51 -20.31
N VAL A 136 24.17 4.29 -19.53
CA VAL A 136 23.64 5.40 -18.72
C VAL A 136 23.62 6.67 -19.56
N VAL A 137 22.49 7.38 -19.54
CA VAL A 137 22.23 8.64 -20.25
C VAL A 137 21.64 9.68 -19.30
N SER A 138 21.67 10.96 -19.66
CA SER A 138 20.93 12.00 -18.93
C SER A 138 19.44 12.00 -19.30
N SER A 139 18.63 12.66 -18.49
CA SER A 139 17.17 12.80 -18.64
C SER A 139 16.73 14.26 -18.75
N ASP A 140 15.45 14.48 -19.04
CA ASP A 140 14.76 15.78 -18.96
C ASP A 140 14.89 16.48 -17.57
N ARG A 141 15.43 15.80 -16.54
CA ARG A 141 15.68 16.28 -15.17
C ARG A 141 17.18 16.33 -14.80
N SER A 142 18.09 16.24 -15.77
CA SER A 142 19.56 16.09 -15.59
C SER A 142 20.00 14.84 -14.80
N THR A 143 19.07 13.97 -14.36
CA THR A 143 19.37 12.71 -13.66
C THR A 143 19.77 11.59 -14.61
N CYS A 144 20.51 10.62 -14.08
CA CYS A 144 20.74 9.32 -14.68
C CYS A 144 19.42 8.66 -15.15
N SER A 145 19.45 8.13 -16.36
CA SER A 145 18.45 7.23 -16.93
C SER A 145 19.14 6.12 -17.71
N LEU A 146 18.44 5.01 -17.90
CA LEU A 146 19.00 3.77 -18.42
C LEU A 146 18.47 3.54 -19.84
N LYS A 147 19.38 3.56 -20.81
CA LYS A 147 19.07 3.20 -22.20
C LYS A 147 19.11 1.68 -22.38
N ARG A 148 18.03 1.13 -22.95
CA ARG A 148 17.90 -0.26 -23.37
C ARG A 148 18.58 -0.46 -24.74
N PRO A 149 19.15 -1.64 -25.03
CA PRO A 149 19.84 -1.93 -26.29
C PRO A 149 18.94 -2.07 -27.54
N TYR A 150 17.77 -1.42 -27.56
CA TYR A 150 16.83 -1.42 -28.68
C TYR A 150 16.32 0.01 -28.96
N GLU A 151 15.93 0.28 -30.21
CA GLU A 151 15.37 1.56 -30.64
C GLU A 151 13.85 1.61 -30.37
N ALA A 152 13.27 2.81 -30.28
CA ALA A 152 11.82 2.96 -30.09
C ALA A 152 11.03 2.51 -31.32
N ASP A 153 10.07 1.60 -31.12
CA ASP A 153 9.09 1.23 -32.15
C ASP A 153 7.69 1.32 -31.54
N SER A 154 6.84 2.17 -32.13
CA SER A 154 5.45 2.38 -31.70
C SER A 154 4.54 1.15 -31.87
N LYS A 155 5.00 0.10 -32.55
CA LYS A 155 4.32 -1.19 -32.72
C LYS A 155 4.82 -2.30 -31.79
N LEU A 156 6.05 -2.18 -31.26
CA LEU A 156 6.69 -3.20 -30.43
C LEU A 156 6.88 -2.72 -28.98
N SER A 157 7.67 -1.66 -28.77
CA SER A 157 7.83 -1.00 -27.48
C SER A 157 8.40 0.41 -27.66
N SER A 158 7.70 1.40 -27.11
CA SER A 158 8.02 2.82 -27.25
C SER A 158 9.01 3.35 -26.20
N LEU A 159 9.61 2.46 -25.39
CA LEU A 159 10.27 2.81 -24.13
C LEU A 159 11.76 2.40 -24.12
N PRO A 160 12.62 2.96 -25.00
CA PRO A 160 14.05 2.64 -25.03
C PRO A 160 14.82 3.26 -23.86
N VAL A 161 14.24 4.20 -23.12
CA VAL A 161 14.84 4.84 -21.94
C VAL A 161 13.86 4.79 -20.76
N LEU A 162 14.38 4.39 -19.61
CA LEU A 162 13.67 4.33 -18.33
C LEU A 162 14.47 5.12 -17.29
N THR A 163 13.82 5.94 -16.46
CA THR A 163 14.52 6.64 -15.38
C THR A 163 14.87 5.67 -14.25
N VAL A 164 15.83 6.04 -13.40
CA VAL A 164 16.15 5.23 -12.22
C VAL A 164 14.93 5.14 -11.29
N GLU A 165 14.16 6.21 -11.12
CA GLU A 165 12.95 6.23 -10.29
C GLU A 165 11.82 5.36 -10.85
N GLU A 166 11.69 5.26 -12.18
CA GLU A 166 10.76 4.32 -12.81
C GLU A 166 11.17 2.86 -12.55
N LEU A 167 12.46 2.54 -12.73
CA LEU A 167 12.99 1.18 -12.50
C LEU A 167 12.94 0.75 -11.02
N VAL A 168 13.14 1.68 -10.09
CA VAL A 168 12.97 1.44 -8.64
C VAL A 168 11.48 1.38 -8.29
N GLY A 169 10.63 2.24 -8.88
CA GLY A 169 9.18 2.19 -8.75
C GLY A 169 8.59 0.84 -9.17
N MET A 170 9.05 0.24 -10.27
CA MET A 170 8.67 -1.12 -10.67
C MET A 170 8.99 -2.17 -9.59
N GLN A 171 10.16 -2.08 -8.95
CA GLN A 171 10.57 -3.02 -7.88
C GLN A 171 9.71 -2.82 -6.61
N LEU A 172 9.39 -1.58 -6.25
CA LEU A 172 8.50 -1.26 -5.12
C LEU A 172 7.05 -1.70 -5.40
N GLU A 173 6.57 -1.60 -6.65
CA GLU A 173 5.26 -2.12 -7.06
C GLU A 173 5.22 -3.66 -7.10
N TYR A 174 6.33 -4.32 -7.45
CA TYR A 174 6.46 -5.78 -7.32
C TYR A 174 6.40 -6.22 -5.85
N ALA A 175 7.15 -5.56 -4.96
CA ALA A 175 7.10 -5.79 -3.52
C ALA A 175 5.72 -5.48 -2.91
N LYS A 176 5.02 -4.46 -3.42
CA LYS A 176 3.61 -4.20 -3.07
C LYS A 176 2.71 -5.39 -3.38
N LYS A 177 2.87 -6.03 -4.54
CA LYS A 177 2.10 -7.22 -4.93
C LYS A 177 2.39 -8.41 -4.02
N LEU A 178 3.64 -8.62 -3.60
CA LEU A 178 3.99 -9.62 -2.59
C LEU A 178 3.34 -9.33 -1.23
N ALA A 179 3.23 -8.05 -0.83
CA ALA A 179 2.53 -7.65 0.38
C ALA A 179 0.99 -7.83 0.28
N GLU A 180 0.39 -7.57 -0.89
CA GLU A 180 -1.02 -7.87 -1.18
C GLU A 180 -1.30 -9.39 -1.20
N GLU A 181 -0.40 -10.18 -1.80
CA GLU A 181 -0.43 -11.66 -1.78
C GLU A 181 -0.33 -12.19 -0.35
N THR A 182 0.59 -11.66 0.47
CA THR A 182 0.74 -11.99 1.90
C THR A 182 -0.46 -11.53 2.74
N ALA A 183 -1.12 -10.44 2.35
CA ALA A 183 -2.30 -9.93 3.06
C ALA A 183 -3.57 -10.76 2.81
N GLY A 184 -3.60 -11.58 1.76
CA GLY A 184 -4.81 -12.26 1.26
C GLY A 184 -5.84 -11.30 0.63
N GLU A 185 -5.54 -10.01 0.54
CA GLU A 185 -6.41 -8.98 -0.03
C GLU A 185 -5.61 -7.87 -0.72
N ARG A 186 -6.24 -7.20 -1.70
CA ARG A 186 -5.75 -5.91 -2.19
C ARG A 186 -5.77 -4.92 -1.03
N VAL A 187 -4.61 -4.42 -0.62
CA VAL A 187 -4.55 -3.33 0.37
C VAL A 187 -5.10 -2.07 -0.31
N ASN A 188 -6.35 -1.74 0.02
CA ASN A 188 -7.20 -0.86 -0.80
C ASN A 188 -6.87 0.64 -0.63
N PRO A 189 -6.59 1.40 -1.72
CA PRO A 189 -6.37 2.84 -1.64
C PRO A 189 -7.64 3.71 -1.62
N LEU A 190 -8.86 3.13 -1.70
CA LEU A 190 -10.11 3.87 -1.95
C LEU A 190 -11.09 3.87 -0.78
N LEU A 191 -11.23 5.05 -0.14
CA LEU A 191 -12.51 5.56 0.34
C LEU A 191 -13.31 6.18 -0.83
N PRO A 192 -14.65 6.29 -0.75
CA PRO A 192 -15.49 6.63 -1.91
C PRO A 192 -15.26 8.05 -2.45
N ALA A 193 -15.44 8.19 -3.78
CA ALA A 193 -15.06 9.38 -4.52
C ALA A 193 -16.02 10.58 -4.31
N GLY A 194 -15.42 11.76 -4.23
CA GLY A 194 -16.11 13.06 -4.11
C GLY A 194 -15.14 14.24 -3.95
N PHE A 195 -13.93 13.98 -3.42
CA PHE A 195 -12.87 14.97 -3.19
C PHE A 195 -11.60 14.77 -4.05
N ASN A 196 -11.69 13.99 -5.15
CA ASN A 196 -10.54 13.69 -6.00
C ASN A 196 -10.22 14.84 -6.99
N VAL A 197 -9.59 15.91 -6.48
CA VAL A 197 -8.88 16.91 -7.29
C VAL A 197 -7.49 17.13 -6.69
N GLY A 198 -6.55 16.27 -7.08
CA GLY A 198 -5.15 16.29 -6.63
C GLY A 198 -4.80 15.27 -5.54
N SER A 199 -3.54 14.82 -5.58
CA SER A 199 -2.77 14.18 -4.49
C SER A 199 -3.37 13.01 -3.67
N PHE A 200 -3.12 11.80 -4.18
CA PHE A 200 -2.66 10.62 -3.40
C PHE A 200 -3.61 9.90 -2.42
N GLY A 201 -4.60 9.20 -2.96
CA GLY A 201 -5.05 7.93 -2.38
C GLY A 201 -3.98 6.83 -2.59
N GLY A 202 -3.13 6.59 -1.58
CA GLY A 202 -2.02 5.64 -1.63
C GLY A 202 -1.74 5.00 -0.28
N LEU A 203 -0.98 3.90 -0.28
CA LEU A 203 -0.66 3.12 0.92
C LEU A 203 0.44 3.78 1.75
N ASP A 204 0.37 3.74 3.07
CA ASP A 204 1.43 4.26 3.93
C ASP A 204 2.66 3.34 3.88
N ALA A 205 3.83 3.92 3.59
CA ALA A 205 5.09 3.19 3.53
C ALA A 205 6.20 3.85 4.35
N VAL A 206 7.17 3.05 4.76
CA VAL A 206 8.46 3.53 5.28
C VAL A 206 9.60 2.92 4.47
N VAL A 207 10.52 3.75 3.99
CA VAL A 207 11.71 3.29 3.25
C VAL A 207 12.97 3.64 4.03
N THR A 208 13.88 2.67 4.20
CA THR A 208 15.20 2.93 4.77
C THR A 208 16.09 3.68 3.78
N VAL A 209 16.72 4.75 4.24
CA VAL A 209 17.73 5.49 3.47
C VAL A 209 19.06 5.48 4.22
N PRO A 210 20.20 5.45 3.52
CA PRO A 210 21.48 5.75 4.14
C PRO A 210 21.44 7.13 4.79
N ALA A 211 21.97 7.25 6.01
CA ALA A 211 22.08 8.55 6.68
C ALA A 211 22.74 9.61 5.78
N PHE A 212 23.75 9.22 5.00
CA PHE A 212 24.49 10.06 4.06
C PHE A 212 23.73 10.48 2.78
N PHE A 213 22.50 10.01 2.54
CA PHE A 213 21.76 10.46 1.35
C PHE A 213 21.49 11.96 1.44
N ASN A 214 21.79 12.70 0.37
CA ASN A 214 21.45 14.12 0.25
C ASN A 214 19.94 14.28 -0.09
N ALA A 215 19.46 15.52 -0.16
CA ALA A 215 18.04 15.81 -0.47
C ALA A 215 17.57 15.25 -1.82
N GLN A 216 18.46 15.20 -2.82
CA GLN A 216 18.17 14.72 -4.18
C GLN A 216 18.02 13.19 -4.21
N GLU A 217 18.94 12.47 -3.56
CA GLU A 217 18.89 11.01 -3.37
C GLU A 217 17.66 10.59 -2.54
N ARG A 218 17.28 11.40 -1.54
CA ARG A 218 16.05 11.22 -0.74
C ARG A 218 14.78 11.49 -1.56
N GLN A 219 14.77 12.54 -2.38
CA GLN A 219 13.63 12.84 -3.23
C GLN A 219 13.43 11.76 -4.30
N ALA A 220 14.49 11.25 -4.93
CA ALA A 220 14.38 10.22 -5.95
C ALA A 220 13.76 8.91 -5.42
N ILE A 221 14.03 8.50 -4.18
CA ILE A 221 13.38 7.33 -3.57
C ILE A 221 11.94 7.61 -3.11
N VAL A 222 11.63 8.84 -2.69
CA VAL A 222 10.25 9.31 -2.44
C VAL A 222 9.43 9.27 -3.73
N ASP A 223 9.96 9.82 -4.82
CA ASP A 223 9.37 9.82 -6.16
C ASP A 223 9.13 8.38 -6.66
N SER A 224 10.13 7.49 -6.50
CA SER A 224 10.00 6.06 -6.82
C SER A 224 8.84 5.39 -6.07
N ALA A 225 8.67 5.68 -4.78
CA ALA A 225 7.58 5.14 -3.96
C ALA A 225 6.23 5.75 -4.33
N ILE A 226 6.18 7.04 -4.68
CA ILE A 226 4.99 7.71 -5.20
C ILE A 226 4.56 7.09 -6.53
N LEU A 227 5.50 6.75 -7.43
CA LEU A 227 5.23 6.02 -8.68
C LEU A 227 4.57 4.65 -8.40
N ALA A 228 5.10 3.88 -7.44
CA ALA A 228 4.52 2.60 -6.99
C ALA A 228 3.18 2.73 -6.22
N GLY A 229 2.70 3.96 -5.97
CA GLY A 229 1.40 4.24 -5.35
C GLY A 229 1.41 4.22 -3.82
N PHE A 230 2.52 4.60 -3.20
CA PHE A 230 2.66 4.79 -1.76
C PHE A 230 2.62 6.28 -1.34
N ARG A 231 2.38 6.50 -0.05
CA ARG A 231 2.67 7.71 0.72
C ARG A 231 3.93 7.42 1.56
N PRO A 232 5.14 7.71 1.06
CA PRO A 232 6.37 7.32 1.73
C PRO A 232 6.70 8.24 2.92
N ARG A 233 7.18 7.62 4.00
CA ARG A 233 8.06 8.23 5.01
C ARG A 233 9.47 7.68 4.82
N LEU A 234 10.47 8.45 5.22
CA LEU A 234 11.87 8.01 5.26
C LEU A 234 12.34 7.86 6.71
N VAL A 235 13.26 6.93 6.93
CA VAL A 235 14.00 6.74 8.18
C VAL A 235 15.42 6.27 7.83
N SER A 236 16.43 6.64 8.61
CA SER A 236 17.78 6.12 8.43
C SER A 236 17.83 4.63 8.77
N ASP A 237 18.64 3.88 8.04
CA ASP A 237 18.83 2.44 8.28
C ASP A 237 19.36 2.15 9.70
N GLY A 238 20.24 3.02 10.23
CA GLY A 238 20.77 2.93 11.58
C GLY A 238 19.71 3.20 12.64
N ALA A 239 18.90 4.26 12.49
CA ALA A 239 17.77 4.52 13.38
C ALA A 239 16.73 3.40 13.34
N ALA A 240 16.46 2.83 12.17
CA ALA A 240 15.57 1.68 12.02
C ALA A 240 16.12 0.45 12.76
N ALA A 241 17.39 0.05 12.52
CA ALA A 241 18.02 -1.05 13.24
C ALA A 241 18.01 -0.83 14.77
N ALA A 242 18.17 0.41 15.22
CA ALA A 242 18.04 0.79 16.62
C ALA A 242 16.60 0.68 17.16
N VAL A 243 15.58 1.05 16.39
CA VAL A 243 14.16 0.82 16.76
C VAL A 243 13.87 -0.67 16.92
N ASN A 244 14.39 -1.53 16.03
CA ASN A 244 14.25 -2.98 16.20
C ASN A 244 15.00 -3.49 17.44
N TYR A 245 16.20 -2.99 17.73
CA TYR A 245 16.92 -3.29 18.96
C TYR A 245 16.12 -2.91 20.21
N ALA A 246 15.49 -1.73 20.20
CA ALA A 246 14.64 -1.23 21.28
C ALA A 246 13.27 -1.93 21.41
N GLN A 247 12.83 -2.67 20.40
CA GLN A 247 11.50 -3.30 20.39
C GLN A 247 11.30 -4.29 21.55
N THR A 248 12.31 -5.13 21.81
CA THR A 248 12.27 -6.22 22.82
C THR A 248 12.97 -5.89 24.14
N ARG A 249 13.52 -4.68 24.27
CA ARG A 249 14.36 -4.25 25.41
C ARG A 249 13.71 -3.11 26.20
N THR A 250 14.26 -2.82 27.37
CA THR A 250 13.87 -1.71 28.26
C THR A 250 15.13 -1.07 28.82
N PHE A 251 15.14 0.24 29.00
CA PHE A 251 16.35 1.01 29.32
C PHE A 251 16.13 1.85 30.58
N PRO A 252 16.28 1.27 31.79
CA PRO A 252 16.07 1.98 33.06
C PRO A 252 17.14 3.05 33.33
N GLN A 253 18.28 2.94 32.66
CA GLN A 253 19.35 3.94 32.60
C GLN A 253 19.70 4.21 31.12
N PRO A 254 20.35 5.33 30.79
CA PRO A 254 20.82 5.58 29.44
C PRO A 254 21.91 4.59 29.02
N GLU A 255 21.73 3.94 27.87
CA GLU A 255 22.69 2.99 27.27
C GLU A 255 23.08 3.47 25.87
N LYS A 256 24.37 3.41 25.51
CA LYS A 256 24.91 3.94 24.25
C LYS A 256 25.47 2.82 23.40
N HIS A 257 24.94 2.64 22.19
CA HIS A 257 25.38 1.59 21.27
C HIS A 257 25.74 2.19 19.91
N LEU A 258 26.60 1.51 19.17
CA LEU A 258 26.95 1.87 17.80
C LEU A 258 26.46 0.76 16.87
N PHE A 259 25.53 1.08 15.97
CA PHE A 259 25.07 0.17 14.93
C PHE A 259 26.04 0.26 13.76
N PHE A 260 26.79 -0.80 13.52
CA PHE A 260 27.78 -0.92 12.46
C PHE A 260 27.21 -1.77 11.34
N ASP A 261 26.79 -1.11 10.26
CA ASP A 261 26.19 -1.75 9.10
C ASP A 261 27.20 -1.85 7.95
N VAL A 262 27.56 -3.08 7.59
CA VAL A 262 28.37 -3.36 6.39
C VAL A 262 27.44 -3.94 5.34
N GLY A 263 26.76 -3.04 4.66
CA GLY A 263 25.84 -3.36 3.57
C GLY A 263 26.57 -3.82 2.30
N SER A 264 25.92 -3.64 1.15
CA SER A 264 26.52 -3.99 -0.13
C SER A 264 27.18 -2.82 -0.86
N GLY A 265 26.53 -1.65 -0.90
CA GLY A 265 27.06 -0.44 -1.54
C GLY A 265 27.68 0.60 -0.60
N SER A 266 27.63 0.39 0.72
CA SER A 266 28.19 1.31 1.71
C SER A 266 28.47 0.65 3.06
N VAL A 267 29.44 1.20 3.79
CA VAL A 267 29.69 0.95 5.21
C VAL A 267 29.15 2.12 6.02
N ARG A 268 28.49 1.86 7.14
CA ARG A 268 27.84 2.87 8.00
C ARG A 268 28.08 2.58 9.48
N ALA A 269 28.22 3.63 10.27
CA ALA A 269 28.23 3.58 11.73
C ALA A 269 27.23 4.60 12.27
N THR A 270 26.36 4.20 13.20
CA THR A 270 25.33 5.05 13.81
C THR A 270 25.40 4.92 15.32
N VAL A 271 25.82 5.97 16.02
CA VAL A 271 25.83 6.04 17.48
C VAL A 271 24.45 6.45 17.99
N VAL A 272 23.89 5.66 18.90
CA VAL A 272 22.53 5.81 19.42
C VAL A 272 22.55 5.71 20.95
N GLU A 273 21.85 6.63 21.60
CA GLU A 273 21.51 6.57 23.02
C GLU A 273 20.08 6.04 23.17
N PHE A 274 19.93 4.97 23.93
CA PHE A 274 18.63 4.48 24.37
C PHE A 274 18.36 4.97 25.79
N SER A 275 17.13 5.39 26.06
CA SER A 275 16.68 5.74 27.40
C SER A 275 15.19 5.49 27.56
N THR A 276 14.70 5.45 28.80
CA THR A 276 13.26 5.56 29.08
C THR A 276 12.98 6.95 29.63
N LYS A 277 12.05 7.68 29.02
CA LYS A 277 11.67 9.03 29.44
C LYS A 277 10.14 9.15 29.48
N PRO A 278 9.55 9.87 30.45
CA PRO A 278 8.14 10.22 30.42
C PRO A 278 7.90 11.22 29.29
N VAL A 279 7.00 10.91 28.36
CA VAL A 279 6.68 11.79 27.22
C VAL A 279 5.18 12.05 27.14
N VAL A 280 4.82 13.29 26.83
CA VAL A 280 3.42 13.69 26.62
C VAL A 280 2.89 13.07 25.32
N ILE A 281 1.70 12.49 25.39
CA ILE A 281 0.97 11.98 24.23
C ILE A 281 -0.11 13.00 23.85
N ASP A 282 0.18 13.85 22.86
CA ASP A 282 -0.86 14.63 22.17
C ASP A 282 -1.66 13.70 21.25
N SER A 283 -2.65 13.04 21.86
CA SER A 283 -3.62 12.18 21.19
C SER A 283 -4.94 12.93 21.09
N ILE A 284 -5.48 13.01 19.87
CA ILE A 284 -6.77 13.66 19.56
C ILE A 284 -7.95 13.00 20.34
N LEU A 285 -7.75 11.77 20.81
CA LEU A 285 -8.72 10.99 21.59
C LEU A 285 -8.52 11.12 23.12
N SER A 286 -7.56 11.93 23.58
CA SER A 286 -7.15 12.02 24.98
C SER A 286 -7.48 13.40 25.57
N VAL A 287 -8.48 13.45 26.45
CA VAL A 287 -8.86 14.66 27.18
C VAL A 287 -7.86 14.89 28.32
N GLY A 288 -6.73 15.51 27.98
CA GLY A 288 -5.66 15.89 28.92
C GLY A 288 -4.27 15.40 28.50
N LYS A 289 -3.23 16.11 28.94
CA LYS A 289 -1.81 15.80 28.69
C LYS A 289 -1.37 14.57 29.49
N ALA A 290 -1.76 13.38 29.02
CA ALA A 290 -1.26 12.12 29.55
C ALA A 290 0.24 12.01 29.27
N SER A 291 1.04 11.92 30.33
CA SER A 291 2.46 11.57 30.23
C SER A 291 2.64 10.07 30.47
N LYS A 292 3.47 9.43 29.67
CA LYS A 292 3.72 7.98 29.74
C LYS A 292 5.19 7.70 29.43
N ASP A 293 5.76 6.73 30.13
CA ASP A 293 7.11 6.26 29.85
C ASP A 293 7.19 5.63 28.46
N SER A 294 8.02 6.23 27.62
CA SER A 294 8.34 5.77 26.28
C SER A 294 9.81 5.38 26.24
N THR A 295 10.14 4.36 25.45
CA THR A 295 11.54 4.17 25.05
C THR A 295 11.90 5.26 24.04
N VAL A 296 13.00 5.94 24.28
CA VAL A 296 13.57 6.93 23.38
C VAL A 296 14.81 6.34 22.72
N VAL A 297 14.88 6.50 21.39
CA VAL A 297 15.98 6.09 20.53
C VAL A 297 16.53 7.37 19.91
N ASP A 298 17.70 7.81 20.35
CA ASP A 298 18.23 9.16 20.09
C ASP A 298 19.58 9.04 19.37
N VAL A 299 19.60 9.38 18.08
CA VAL A 299 20.79 9.22 17.22
C VAL A 299 21.74 10.39 17.45
N LYS A 300 22.91 10.11 18.04
CA LYS A 300 23.89 11.12 18.46
C LYS A 300 24.92 11.46 17.39
N GLY A 301 25.20 10.56 16.47
CA GLY A 301 26.21 10.76 15.45
C GLY A 301 26.29 9.62 14.44
N VAL A 302 26.73 9.95 13.24
CA VAL A 302 26.81 9.02 12.09
C VAL A 302 28.15 9.18 11.37
N GLY A 303 28.58 8.12 10.71
CA GLY A 303 29.77 8.08 9.86
C GLY A 303 29.59 7.02 8.76
N TRP A 304 30.30 7.16 7.64
CA TRP A 304 30.07 6.34 6.46
C TRP A 304 31.25 6.28 5.49
N GLU A 305 31.25 5.24 4.65
CA GLU A 305 32.01 5.13 3.41
C GLU A 305 31.06 4.69 2.29
N ARG A 306 30.97 5.50 1.23
CA ARG A 306 30.19 5.18 0.01
C ARG A 306 31.01 4.26 -0.90
N ASN A 307 30.33 3.45 -1.72
CA ASN A 307 30.93 2.56 -2.73
C ASN A 307 31.85 1.45 -2.17
N VAL A 308 31.71 1.11 -0.88
CA VAL A 308 32.45 0.04 -0.18
C VAL A 308 31.46 -0.94 0.47
N GLY A 309 31.71 -2.24 0.33
CA GLY A 309 30.84 -3.29 0.86
C GLY A 309 30.74 -4.49 -0.08
N GLY A 310 29.71 -5.32 0.15
CA GLY A 310 29.47 -6.59 -0.54
C GLY A 310 29.61 -6.58 -2.06
N LEU A 311 29.11 -5.56 -2.77
CA LEU A 311 29.19 -5.45 -4.22
C LEU A 311 30.61 -5.10 -4.69
N LYS A 312 31.31 -4.21 -3.99
CA LYS A 312 32.69 -3.86 -4.34
C LYS A 312 33.65 -5.03 -4.09
N LEU A 313 33.38 -5.83 -3.06
CA LEU A 313 34.04 -7.11 -2.80
C LEU A 313 33.80 -8.12 -3.95
N ASP A 314 32.56 -8.25 -4.44
CA ASP A 314 32.26 -9.13 -5.59
C ASP A 314 32.91 -8.67 -6.89
N LEU A 315 32.97 -7.36 -7.14
CA LEU A 315 33.65 -6.80 -8.31
C LEU A 315 35.16 -7.10 -8.27
N ILE A 316 35.83 -6.94 -7.12
CA ILE A 316 37.26 -7.29 -6.95
C ILE A 316 37.49 -8.79 -7.22
N LEU A 317 36.66 -9.65 -6.66
CA LEU A 317 36.78 -11.10 -6.83
C LEU A 317 36.47 -11.54 -8.28
N ARG A 318 35.46 -10.94 -8.92
CA ARG A 318 35.17 -11.11 -10.35
C ARG A 318 36.36 -10.70 -11.22
N ASP A 319 36.98 -9.56 -10.91
CA ASP A 319 38.06 -9.02 -11.74
C ASP A 319 39.37 -9.82 -11.58
N LYS A 320 39.57 -10.48 -10.42
CA LYS A 320 40.58 -11.54 -10.20
C LYS A 320 40.25 -12.82 -10.99
N LEU A 321 39.02 -13.32 -10.94
CA LEU A 321 38.59 -14.47 -11.77
C LEU A 321 38.78 -14.20 -13.27
N ALA A 322 38.47 -12.98 -13.73
CA ALA A 322 38.70 -12.55 -15.11
C ALA A 322 40.20 -12.49 -15.46
N ALA A 323 41.07 -12.06 -14.54
CA ALA A 323 42.52 -12.08 -14.76
C ALA A 323 43.08 -13.52 -14.84
N GLU A 324 42.59 -14.43 -13.99
CA GLU A 324 42.95 -15.84 -14.04
C GLU A 324 42.42 -16.56 -15.28
N PHE A 325 41.29 -16.12 -15.85
CA PHE A 325 40.83 -16.58 -17.16
C PHE A 325 41.74 -16.06 -18.29
N ASP A 326 41.98 -14.75 -18.35
CA ASP A 326 42.77 -14.14 -19.43
C ASP A 326 44.21 -14.67 -19.46
N ALA A 327 44.82 -14.89 -18.30
CA ALA A 327 46.15 -15.49 -18.18
C ALA A 327 46.25 -16.90 -18.81
N LYS A 328 45.13 -17.65 -18.85
CA LYS A 328 45.03 -18.99 -19.44
C LYS A 328 44.52 -18.97 -20.90
N HIS A 329 43.57 -18.09 -21.23
CA HIS A 329 42.73 -18.21 -22.43
C HIS A 329 42.65 -16.96 -23.33
N SER A 330 43.22 -15.81 -22.96
CA SER A 330 43.16 -14.57 -23.79
C SER A 330 43.60 -14.77 -25.25
N LYS A 331 44.63 -15.59 -25.49
CA LYS A 331 45.11 -15.96 -26.83
C LYS A 331 44.10 -16.79 -27.64
N GLN A 332 43.25 -17.57 -26.97
CA GLN A 332 42.21 -18.41 -27.58
C GLN A 332 41.01 -17.55 -28.00
N ILE A 333 40.53 -16.68 -27.11
CA ILE A 333 39.41 -15.75 -27.36
C ILE A 333 39.81 -14.48 -28.14
N ARG A 334 41.12 -14.28 -28.40
CA ARG A 334 41.71 -13.13 -29.12
C ARG A 334 41.40 -11.76 -28.50
N GLY A 335 41.23 -11.69 -27.18
CA GLY A 335 40.87 -10.48 -26.45
C GLY A 335 40.91 -10.68 -24.93
N SER A 336 40.26 -9.78 -24.19
CA SER A 336 40.03 -9.91 -22.75
C SER A 336 38.59 -10.37 -22.51
N ILE A 337 38.38 -11.25 -21.53
CA ILE A 337 37.02 -11.64 -21.12
C ILE A 337 36.19 -10.46 -20.60
N ARG A 338 36.85 -9.36 -20.18
CA ARG A 338 36.21 -8.11 -19.73
C ARG A 338 35.39 -7.43 -20.83
N ASP A 339 35.76 -7.63 -22.09
CA ASP A 339 35.05 -7.09 -23.25
C ASP A 339 33.70 -7.80 -23.47
N ASN A 340 33.52 -9.01 -22.90
CA ASN A 340 32.31 -9.81 -22.99
C ASN A 340 31.42 -9.61 -21.74
N HIS A 341 30.47 -8.67 -21.81
CA HIS A 341 29.53 -8.39 -20.71
C HIS A 341 28.76 -9.63 -20.21
N ARG A 342 28.46 -10.61 -21.08
CA ARG A 342 27.74 -11.84 -20.68
C ARG A 342 28.64 -12.73 -19.83
N ALA A 343 29.89 -12.91 -20.22
CA ALA A 343 30.87 -13.64 -19.44
C ALA A 343 31.17 -12.94 -18.09
N MET A 344 31.29 -11.60 -18.10
CA MET A 344 31.49 -10.82 -16.87
C MET A 344 30.29 -10.87 -15.92
N ALA A 345 29.06 -10.90 -16.42
CA ALA A 345 27.86 -11.12 -15.59
C ALA A 345 27.83 -12.53 -14.96
N ARG A 346 28.31 -13.55 -15.68
CA ARG A 346 28.47 -14.92 -15.15
C ARG A 346 29.56 -14.97 -14.08
N LEU A 347 30.71 -14.35 -14.31
CA LEU A 347 31.78 -14.23 -13.32
C LEU A 347 31.35 -13.42 -12.09
N LEU A 348 30.48 -12.40 -12.21
CA LEU A 348 29.97 -11.66 -11.05
C LEU A 348 29.08 -12.54 -10.16
N LYS A 349 28.17 -13.30 -10.76
CA LYS A 349 27.32 -14.26 -10.03
C LYS A 349 28.15 -15.36 -9.36
N GLU A 350 29.20 -15.82 -10.02
CA GLU A 350 30.13 -16.80 -9.46
C GLU A 350 31.00 -16.21 -8.33
N ALA A 351 31.52 -15.00 -8.50
CA ALA A 351 32.23 -14.27 -7.45
C ALA A 351 31.38 -14.12 -6.18
N ASN A 352 30.10 -13.77 -6.31
CA ASN A 352 29.17 -13.70 -5.19
C ASN A 352 29.01 -15.06 -4.48
N ARG A 353 28.94 -16.18 -5.21
CA ARG A 353 28.93 -17.54 -4.62
C ARG A 353 30.25 -17.84 -3.90
N VAL A 354 31.38 -17.57 -4.53
CA VAL A 354 32.73 -17.82 -3.99
C VAL A 354 32.97 -17.00 -2.73
N LYS A 355 32.61 -15.71 -2.69
CA LYS A 355 32.69 -14.84 -1.50
C LYS A 355 31.93 -15.43 -0.29
N HIS A 356 30.71 -15.92 -0.51
CA HIS A 356 29.93 -16.55 0.56
C HIS A 356 30.59 -17.83 1.10
N ILE A 357 31.23 -18.64 0.24
CA ILE A 357 31.96 -19.85 0.66
C ILE A 357 33.24 -19.46 1.42
N LEU A 358 34.02 -18.49 0.92
CA LEU A 358 35.22 -17.96 1.56
C LEU A 358 34.95 -17.30 2.92
N SER A 359 33.72 -16.85 3.17
CA SER A 359 33.30 -16.32 4.48
C SER A 359 33.18 -17.41 5.57
N ALA A 360 33.23 -18.69 5.20
CA ALA A 360 33.17 -19.83 6.13
C ALA A 360 34.31 -20.87 5.94
N ASN A 361 34.99 -20.86 4.79
CA ASN A 361 36.03 -21.82 4.42
C ASN A 361 37.28 -21.06 3.96
N ASP A 362 38.47 -21.63 4.15
CA ASP A 362 39.73 -20.93 3.81
C ASP A 362 40.04 -20.97 2.30
N ALA A 363 39.35 -21.83 1.56
CA ALA A 363 39.43 -21.96 0.11
C ALA A 363 38.05 -22.21 -0.51
N ALA A 364 37.90 -21.88 -1.80
CA ALA A 364 36.68 -22.12 -2.57
C ALA A 364 37.02 -22.52 -4.02
N SER A 365 36.40 -23.60 -4.50
CA SER A 365 36.44 -23.98 -5.92
C SER A 365 35.48 -23.11 -6.72
N SER A 366 35.96 -22.54 -7.82
CA SER A 366 35.18 -21.79 -8.80
C SER A 366 35.10 -22.55 -10.12
N SER A 367 33.91 -22.62 -10.71
CA SER A 367 33.63 -23.39 -11.92
C SER A 367 32.47 -22.76 -12.71
N VAL A 368 32.73 -22.38 -13.96
CA VAL A 368 31.72 -21.91 -14.91
C VAL A 368 31.91 -22.62 -16.24
N GLU A 369 30.94 -23.49 -16.57
CA GLU A 369 30.93 -24.30 -17.80
C GLU A 369 30.70 -23.43 -19.05
N SER A 370 31.38 -23.70 -20.15
CA SER A 370 31.30 -22.92 -21.42
C SER A 370 31.21 -21.41 -21.20
N LEU A 371 32.13 -20.82 -20.42
CA LEU A 371 32.06 -19.42 -19.95
C LEU A 371 32.00 -18.42 -21.11
N VAL A 372 32.84 -18.64 -22.12
CA VAL A 372 32.90 -17.96 -23.42
C VAL A 372 33.52 -18.96 -24.43
N ASP A 373 33.07 -18.95 -25.69
CA ASP A 373 33.60 -19.78 -26.78
C ASP A 373 33.76 -21.29 -26.47
N GLU A 374 32.79 -21.86 -25.74
CA GLU A 374 32.80 -23.24 -25.21
C GLU A 374 34.01 -23.59 -24.30
N ILE A 375 34.66 -22.57 -23.72
CA ILE A 375 35.75 -22.73 -22.76
C ILE A 375 35.19 -22.85 -21.34
N ASP A 376 35.32 -24.04 -20.77
CA ASP A 376 35.15 -24.29 -19.34
C ASP A 376 36.19 -23.52 -18.52
N PHE A 377 35.75 -22.66 -17.60
CA PHE A 377 36.63 -22.01 -16.64
C PHE A 377 36.54 -22.67 -15.28
N ARG A 378 37.67 -23.17 -14.78
CA ARG A 378 37.79 -23.78 -13.44
C ARG A 378 39.05 -23.25 -12.75
N THR A 379 38.92 -22.87 -11.47
CA THR A 379 40.04 -22.39 -10.64
C THR A 379 39.74 -22.60 -9.15
N MET A 380 40.73 -22.43 -8.28
CA MET A 380 40.56 -22.47 -6.82
C MET A 380 41.10 -21.16 -6.24
N ILE A 381 40.28 -20.49 -5.42
CA ILE A 381 40.62 -19.23 -4.78
C ILE A 381 40.86 -19.49 -3.29
N GLN A 382 41.98 -19.03 -2.75
CA GLN A 382 42.20 -18.98 -1.30
C GLN A 382 41.57 -17.71 -0.72
N ARG A 383 41.15 -17.74 0.56
CA ARG A 383 40.68 -16.54 1.26
C ARG A 383 41.76 -15.46 1.26
N GLN A 384 43.02 -15.84 1.53
CA GLN A 384 44.14 -14.91 1.57
C GLN A 384 44.31 -14.16 0.25
N ASP A 385 44.33 -14.85 -0.91
CA ASP A 385 44.46 -14.19 -2.22
C ASP A 385 43.36 -13.14 -2.50
N PHE A 386 42.18 -13.31 -1.90
CA PHE A 386 41.06 -12.39 -2.00
C PHE A 386 41.19 -11.24 -1.00
N GLU A 387 41.58 -11.53 0.25
CA GLU A 387 41.79 -10.52 1.29
C GLU A 387 43.01 -9.61 0.97
N ASP A 388 44.06 -10.16 0.35
CA ASP A 388 45.20 -9.42 -0.20
C ASP A 388 44.75 -8.49 -1.36
N ALA A 389 43.88 -8.96 -2.24
CA ALA A 389 43.34 -8.14 -3.34
C ALA A 389 42.42 -7.00 -2.83
N VAL A 390 41.65 -7.24 -1.77
CA VAL A 390 40.84 -6.22 -1.08
C VAL A 390 41.73 -5.20 -0.35
N THR A 391 42.86 -5.64 0.19
CA THR A 391 43.87 -4.78 0.83
C THR A 391 44.60 -3.93 -0.21
N ALA A 392 45.03 -4.50 -1.33
CA ALA A 392 45.63 -3.79 -2.46
C ALA A 392 44.68 -2.77 -3.11
N ALA A 393 43.36 -3.02 -3.06
CA ALA A 393 42.33 -2.08 -3.45
C ALA A 393 42.06 -0.94 -2.42
N GLY A 394 42.80 -0.89 -1.31
CA GLY A 394 42.74 0.18 -0.31
C GLY A 394 41.46 0.17 0.55
N LEU A 395 40.74 -0.94 0.64
CA LEU A 395 39.43 -0.99 1.29
C LEU A 395 39.48 -1.24 2.80
N VAL A 396 40.55 -1.83 3.35
CA VAL A 396 40.62 -2.20 4.77
C VAL A 396 40.34 -1.01 5.72
N PRO A 397 40.96 0.19 5.56
CA PRO A 397 40.65 1.34 6.41
C PRO A 397 39.21 1.88 6.25
N LYS A 398 38.58 1.64 5.10
CA LYS A 398 37.21 2.08 4.79
C LYS A 398 36.13 1.20 5.44
N PHE A 399 36.49 0.06 6.01
CA PHE A 399 35.59 -0.66 6.90
C PHE A 399 35.53 -0.04 8.30
N THR A 400 36.55 0.72 8.74
CA THR A 400 36.64 1.21 10.13
C THR A 400 36.60 2.73 10.27
N SER A 401 36.93 3.50 9.22
CA SER A 401 36.76 4.96 9.21
C SER A 401 35.35 5.45 9.61
N PRO A 402 34.23 4.76 9.28
CA PRO A 402 32.90 5.20 9.72
C PRO A 402 32.73 5.24 11.24
N ILE A 403 33.36 4.32 11.97
CA ILE A 403 33.25 4.20 13.43
C ILE A 403 33.88 5.43 14.10
N SER A 404 35.09 5.80 13.67
CA SER A 404 35.79 6.99 14.15
C SER A 404 35.05 8.29 13.81
N GLN A 405 34.47 8.39 12.61
CA GLN A 405 33.61 9.52 12.22
C GLN A 405 32.37 9.62 13.13
N ALA A 406 31.63 8.52 13.32
CA ALA A 406 30.38 8.52 14.10
C ALA A 406 30.62 8.86 15.58
N LEU A 407 31.73 8.38 16.16
CA LEU A 407 32.16 8.71 17.51
C LEU A 407 32.55 10.19 17.64
N ALA A 408 33.34 10.72 16.71
CA ALA A 408 33.73 12.14 16.70
C ALA A 408 32.51 13.06 16.54
N ASN A 409 31.60 12.74 15.62
CA ASN A 409 30.36 13.49 15.38
C ASN A 409 29.41 13.45 16.59
N ALA A 410 29.42 12.36 17.38
CA ALA A 410 28.67 12.26 18.63
C ALA A 410 29.38 12.90 19.84
N GLY A 411 30.62 13.35 19.71
CA GLY A 411 31.44 13.85 20.82
C GLY A 411 31.85 12.78 21.85
N LEU A 412 31.91 11.50 21.45
CA LEU A 412 32.10 10.35 22.32
C LEU A 412 33.37 9.55 21.98
N LYS A 413 33.84 8.76 22.95
CA LYS A 413 34.96 7.81 22.81
C LYS A 413 34.45 6.38 22.76
N LEU A 414 35.26 5.45 22.24
CA LEU A 414 34.96 4.01 22.22
C LEU A 414 34.75 3.43 23.64
N SER A 415 35.32 4.05 24.68
CA SER A 415 35.03 3.73 26.09
C SER A 415 33.55 3.85 26.43
N ASP A 416 32.88 4.85 25.86
CA ASP A 416 31.57 5.34 26.28
C ASP A 416 30.40 4.59 25.61
N ILE A 417 30.73 3.63 24.75
CA ILE A 417 29.80 2.76 24.02
C ILE A 417 29.69 1.40 24.72
N ASN A 418 28.49 1.00 25.12
CA ASN A 418 28.17 -0.29 25.72
C ASN A 418 28.45 -1.45 24.75
N SER A 419 27.98 -1.38 23.51
CA SER A 419 28.32 -2.37 22.46
C SER A 419 28.26 -1.81 21.04
N ILE A 420 28.99 -2.45 20.13
CA ILE A 420 28.90 -2.30 18.68
C ILE A 420 28.01 -3.42 18.13
N VAL A 421 26.82 -3.07 17.66
CA VAL A 421 25.84 -4.03 17.12
C VAL A 421 26.10 -4.21 15.63
N LEU A 422 26.39 -5.45 15.22
CA LEU A 422 26.72 -5.80 13.83
C LEU A 422 25.45 -5.98 12.99
N VAL A 423 25.36 -5.22 11.88
CA VAL A 423 24.24 -5.21 10.93
C VAL A 423 24.80 -5.32 9.50
N GLY A 424 23.99 -5.76 8.54
CA GLY A 424 24.40 -5.88 7.15
C GLY A 424 25.17 -7.16 6.85
N GLY A 425 24.85 -7.79 5.72
CA GLY A 425 25.34 -9.13 5.41
C GLY A 425 26.86 -9.27 5.27
N SER A 426 27.59 -8.18 5.00
CA SER A 426 29.06 -8.22 4.80
C SER A 426 29.86 -8.15 6.11
N THR A 427 29.21 -7.92 7.27
CA THR A 427 29.87 -8.10 8.59
C THR A 427 30.31 -9.54 8.86
N ARG A 428 29.85 -10.49 8.04
CA ARG A 428 30.21 -11.91 8.09
C ARG A 428 31.49 -12.25 7.33
N VAL A 429 32.09 -11.30 6.61
CA VAL A 429 33.37 -11.50 5.90
C VAL A 429 34.54 -11.42 6.90
N PRO A 430 35.44 -12.42 6.99
CA PRO A 430 36.51 -12.45 8.00
C PRO A 430 37.41 -11.21 8.02
N LEU A 431 37.93 -10.73 6.88
CA LEU A 431 38.67 -9.46 6.77
C LEU A 431 37.95 -8.27 7.42
N VAL A 432 36.62 -8.19 7.32
CA VAL A 432 35.85 -7.08 7.89
C VAL A 432 35.84 -7.15 9.43
N GLN A 433 35.82 -8.35 10.01
CA GLN A 433 35.94 -8.54 11.46
C GLN A 433 37.37 -8.36 11.95
N ASN A 434 38.37 -8.77 11.17
CA ASN A 434 39.79 -8.56 11.49
C ASN A 434 40.14 -7.07 11.46
N ALA A 435 39.66 -6.32 10.47
CA ALA A 435 39.83 -4.86 10.42
C ALA A 435 39.28 -4.15 11.67
N LEU A 436 38.15 -4.60 12.24
CA LEU A 436 37.63 -4.07 13.51
C LEU A 436 38.60 -4.31 14.67
N ARG A 437 39.17 -5.53 14.79
CA ARG A 437 40.17 -5.87 15.82
C ARG A 437 41.45 -5.07 15.67
N GLU A 438 41.94 -4.90 14.44
CA GLU A 438 43.12 -4.09 14.10
C GLU A 438 42.90 -2.60 14.41
N ALA A 439 41.66 -2.10 14.27
CA ALA A 439 41.26 -0.77 14.73
C ALA A 439 41.08 -0.66 16.27
N GLY A 440 41.50 -1.66 17.05
CA GLY A 440 41.48 -1.66 18.51
C GLY A 440 40.11 -1.92 19.14
N ILE A 441 39.15 -2.45 18.38
CA ILE A 441 37.83 -2.80 18.93
C ILE A 441 37.90 -4.19 19.57
N PRO A 442 37.64 -4.32 20.89
CA PRO A 442 37.67 -5.61 21.56
C PRO A 442 36.45 -6.46 21.18
N ASP A 443 36.63 -7.77 21.00
CA ASP A 443 35.54 -8.70 20.72
C ASP A 443 34.40 -8.63 21.75
N SER A 444 34.70 -8.28 23.01
CA SER A 444 33.71 -8.09 24.08
C SER A 444 32.73 -6.93 23.87
N LYS A 445 33.01 -5.99 22.95
CA LYS A 445 32.06 -4.97 22.51
C LYS A 445 31.27 -5.39 21.26
N LEU A 446 31.67 -6.43 20.54
CA LEU A 446 30.98 -6.85 19.30
C LEU A 446 29.72 -7.67 19.64
N ALA A 447 28.56 -7.20 19.17
CA ALA A 447 27.26 -7.78 19.50
C ALA A 447 26.51 -8.24 18.22
N GLN A 448 26.05 -9.49 18.23
CA GLN A 448 25.24 -10.10 17.16
C GLN A 448 23.81 -10.41 17.65
N ASN A 449 23.26 -9.58 18.54
CA ASN A 449 21.99 -9.79 19.23
C ASN A 449 20.77 -9.14 18.54
N VAL A 450 20.84 -9.02 17.21
CA VAL A 450 19.77 -8.67 16.26
C VAL A 450 19.98 -9.44 14.95
N ASN A 451 18.94 -9.63 14.14
CA ASN A 451 19.14 -10.21 12.80
C ASN A 451 19.74 -9.16 11.84
N ALA A 452 21.03 -9.32 11.53
CA ALA A 452 21.79 -8.39 10.70
C ALA A 452 21.19 -8.12 9.30
N ASP A 453 20.40 -9.03 8.73
CA ASP A 453 19.74 -8.81 7.43
C ASP A 453 18.35 -8.16 7.53
N GLU A 454 17.69 -8.21 8.69
CA GLU A 454 16.27 -7.85 8.84
C GLU A 454 16.01 -6.70 9.82
N ALA A 455 16.96 -6.37 10.70
CA ALA A 455 16.78 -5.34 11.74
C ALA A 455 16.32 -3.98 11.18
N ALA A 456 16.85 -3.58 10.01
CA ALA A 456 16.46 -2.33 9.35
C ALA A 456 15.01 -2.36 8.82
N VAL A 457 14.54 -3.43 8.18
CA VAL A 457 13.16 -3.49 7.66
C VAL A 457 12.14 -3.65 8.79
N MET A 458 12.43 -4.48 9.79
CA MET A 458 11.56 -4.66 10.96
C MET A 458 11.49 -3.38 11.80
N GLY A 459 12.62 -2.68 11.93
CA GLY A 459 12.68 -1.36 12.57
C GLY A 459 11.87 -0.30 11.83
N ALA A 460 12.00 -0.23 10.50
CA ALA A 460 11.23 0.69 9.66
C ALA A 460 9.72 0.41 9.70
N ALA A 461 9.32 -0.87 9.78
CA ALA A 461 7.94 -1.27 9.94
C ALA A 461 7.37 -0.87 11.31
N PHE A 462 8.13 -1.08 12.38
CA PHE A 462 7.75 -0.65 13.71
C PHE A 462 7.67 0.89 13.83
N TYR A 463 8.62 1.61 13.23
CA TYR A 463 8.59 3.06 13.11
C TYR A 463 7.36 3.54 12.32
N GLY A 464 7.01 2.89 11.21
CA GLY A 464 5.84 3.26 10.40
C GLY A 464 4.51 3.05 11.11
N ALA A 465 4.34 1.90 11.76
CA ALA A 465 3.11 1.56 12.45
C ALA A 465 2.90 2.38 13.74
N SER A 466 3.94 2.98 14.35
CA SER A 466 3.76 3.87 15.51
C SER A 466 3.07 5.19 15.16
N PHE A 467 3.11 5.62 13.89
CA PHE A 467 2.38 6.80 13.40
C PHE A 467 0.92 6.53 13.00
N ASN A 468 0.47 5.27 12.95
CA ASN A 468 -0.90 4.92 12.59
C ASN A 468 -1.68 4.46 13.84
N PRO A 469 -2.67 5.25 14.33
CA PRO A 469 -3.41 4.96 15.56
C PRO A 469 -4.20 3.63 15.59
N GLN A 470 -4.30 2.92 14.46
CA GLN A 470 -4.91 1.57 14.42
C GLN A 470 -4.02 0.50 15.09
N PHE A 471 -2.71 0.71 15.19
CA PHE A 471 -1.78 -0.25 15.82
C PHE A 471 -1.55 0.03 17.30
N ARG A 472 -1.80 -0.96 18.15
CA ARG A 472 -1.43 -0.92 19.57
C ARG A 472 -0.06 -1.57 19.77
N MET A 473 1.00 -0.77 19.72
CA MET A 473 2.38 -1.24 19.91
C MET A 473 3.04 -0.63 21.15
N LYS A 474 4.22 -1.14 21.52
CA LYS A 474 5.10 -0.48 22.51
C LYS A 474 5.42 0.93 22.01
N GLU A 475 5.39 1.92 22.91
CA GLU A 475 5.77 3.28 22.53
C GLU A 475 7.29 3.40 22.46
N ILE A 476 7.77 3.73 21.27
CA ILE A 476 9.16 4.00 20.97
C ILE A 476 9.19 5.28 20.14
N ARG A 477 9.88 6.31 20.63
CA ARG A 477 10.11 7.57 19.90
C ARG A 477 11.53 7.57 19.35
N ALA A 478 11.64 7.52 18.03
CA ALA A 478 12.90 7.58 17.32
C ALA A 478 13.18 9.01 16.87
N TYR A 479 14.25 9.57 17.43
CA TYR A 479 14.82 10.85 17.07
C TYR A 479 16.01 10.58 16.14
N ASP A 480 15.68 10.51 14.85
CA ASP A 480 16.63 10.34 13.76
C ASP A 480 17.18 11.71 13.33
N LEU A 481 18.47 11.78 13.01
CA LEU A 481 19.15 13.07 12.84
C LEU A 481 19.11 13.60 11.40
N ILE A 482 19.18 14.92 11.26
CA ILE A 482 19.48 15.58 9.99
C ILE A 482 21.02 15.54 9.78
N PRO A 483 21.53 14.92 8.69
CA PRO A 483 22.97 14.71 8.50
C PRO A 483 23.72 15.97 8.03
N TYR A 484 23.01 16.90 7.38
CA TYR A 484 23.56 18.05 6.67
C TYR A 484 22.80 19.30 7.09
N ALA A 485 23.50 20.34 7.54
CA ALA A 485 22.85 21.59 7.91
C ALA A 485 22.35 22.30 6.65
N VAL A 486 21.16 22.87 6.71
CA VAL A 486 20.53 23.62 5.62
C VAL A 486 20.18 25.02 6.09
N ASN A 487 20.56 25.99 5.27
CA ASN A 487 20.34 27.40 5.50
C ASN A 487 19.27 27.93 4.55
N LEU A 488 18.47 28.86 5.04
CA LEU A 488 17.66 29.76 4.23
C LEU A 488 18.51 31.00 3.94
N LYS A 489 18.57 31.42 2.69
CA LYS A 489 19.33 32.58 2.20
C LYS A 489 18.41 33.49 1.40
N GLU A 490 18.33 34.76 1.81
CA GLU A 490 17.42 35.74 1.22
C GLU A 490 18.08 36.51 0.06
N ALA A 491 17.27 37.15 -0.77
CA ALA A 491 17.74 37.89 -1.96
C ALA A 491 18.67 39.08 -1.64
N ASP A 492 18.73 39.53 -0.39
CA ASP A 492 19.67 40.56 0.09
C ASP A 492 20.98 39.98 0.66
N GLY A 493 21.14 38.66 0.63
CA GLY A 493 22.32 37.94 1.10
C GLY A 493 22.30 37.55 2.58
N LYS A 494 21.25 37.86 3.35
CA LYS A 494 21.12 37.31 4.73
C LYS A 494 20.96 35.79 4.69
N GLN A 495 21.57 35.09 5.65
CA GLN A 495 21.58 33.63 5.72
C GLN A 495 21.32 33.15 7.17
N GLU A 496 20.43 32.17 7.32
CA GLU A 496 20.04 31.55 8.61
C GLU A 496 20.05 30.02 8.50
N THR A 497 20.72 29.32 9.42
CA THR A 497 20.64 27.84 9.51
C THR A 497 19.29 27.39 10.09
N ILE A 498 18.31 27.17 9.22
CA ILE A 498 16.96 26.73 9.59
C ILE A 498 16.90 25.25 10.00
N PHE A 499 17.73 24.38 9.41
CA PHE A 499 17.86 22.96 9.83
C PHE A 499 19.30 22.69 10.22
N ARG A 500 19.53 22.36 11.50
CA ARG A 500 20.88 22.11 12.03
C ARG A 500 21.27 20.64 11.84
N ALA A 501 22.52 20.40 11.45
CA ALA A 501 23.11 19.06 11.46
C ALA A 501 23.07 18.48 12.89
N ALA A 502 22.91 17.16 12.99
CA ALA A 502 22.72 16.42 14.25
C ALA A 502 21.49 16.83 15.10
N SER A 503 20.58 17.67 14.58
CA SER A 503 19.30 17.96 15.22
C SER A 503 18.18 17.04 14.76
N TYR A 504 17.21 16.84 15.64
CA TYR A 504 15.92 16.21 15.40
C TYR A 504 14.73 17.07 15.89
N GLU A 505 15.01 18.26 16.46
CA GLU A 505 14.01 19.07 17.19
C GLU A 505 13.09 19.88 16.26
N THR A 506 13.48 20.06 15.00
CA THR A 506 12.82 20.93 14.02
C THR A 506 12.71 20.22 12.66
N ASP A 507 11.56 19.61 12.38
CA ASP A 507 11.18 19.13 11.04
C ASP A 507 10.35 20.18 10.27
N ALA A 508 10.01 21.29 10.92
CA ALA A 508 9.26 22.42 10.39
C ALA A 508 9.77 23.74 11.01
N VAL A 509 9.90 24.79 10.19
CA VAL A 509 10.34 26.13 10.60
C VAL A 509 9.36 27.16 10.06
N LEU A 510 8.68 27.87 10.96
CA LEU A 510 7.80 29.00 10.62
C LEU A 510 8.65 30.24 10.33
N ARG A 511 8.40 30.90 9.21
CA ARG A 511 9.01 32.17 8.81
C ARG A 511 7.90 33.19 8.53
N GLN A 512 8.08 34.41 9.02
CA GLN A 512 7.23 35.57 8.74
C GLN A 512 8.07 36.61 7.99
N TYR A 513 7.53 37.14 6.89
CA TYR A 513 8.11 38.21 6.10
C TYR A 513 7.24 39.46 6.24
N ASP A 514 7.75 40.45 6.95
CA ASP A 514 7.04 41.70 7.26
C ASP A 514 7.16 42.72 6.13
N ASN A 515 6.08 43.48 5.89
CA ASN A 515 5.95 44.47 4.82
C ASN A 515 6.22 43.90 3.41
N ALA A 516 6.01 42.59 3.22
CA ALA A 516 6.10 41.93 1.92
C ALA A 516 5.01 42.47 0.96
N LYS A 517 5.44 43.21 -0.07
CA LYS A 517 4.58 43.97 -0.99
C LYS A 517 4.64 43.50 -2.44
N GLU A 518 5.57 42.60 -2.77
CA GLU A 518 5.87 42.06 -4.10
C GLU A 518 6.18 40.57 -3.98
N ASP A 519 6.02 39.81 -5.07
CA ASP A 519 6.48 38.42 -5.19
C ASP A 519 8.01 38.36 -4.96
N PHE A 520 8.49 37.35 -4.23
CA PHE A 520 9.89 37.29 -3.77
C PHE A 520 10.49 35.88 -3.81
N VAL A 521 11.83 35.80 -3.73
CA VAL A 521 12.58 34.53 -3.74
C VAL A 521 13.50 34.39 -2.53
N PHE A 522 13.74 33.14 -2.12
CA PHE A 522 14.82 32.77 -1.22
C PHE A 522 15.43 31.42 -1.65
N GLU A 523 16.67 31.15 -1.26
CA GLU A 523 17.38 29.91 -1.54
C GLU A 523 17.48 29.03 -0.29
N LEU A 524 17.48 27.71 -0.50
CA LEU A 524 17.87 26.71 0.47
C LEU A 524 19.22 26.14 0.04
N GLU A 525 20.25 26.27 0.89
CA GLU A 525 21.60 25.78 0.62
C GLU A 525 22.20 25.03 1.82
N TYR A 526 22.92 23.94 1.55
CA TYR A 526 23.77 23.25 2.52
C TYR A 526 24.81 24.19 3.11
N ASP A 527 25.22 24.00 4.36
CA ASP A 527 26.37 24.72 4.92
C ASP A 527 27.72 24.23 4.33
N ALA A 528 28.81 24.92 4.67
CA ALA A 528 30.14 24.56 4.16
C ALA A 528 30.67 23.22 4.72
N ALA A 529 30.23 22.81 5.93
CA ALA A 529 30.59 21.50 6.48
C ALA A 529 29.87 20.36 5.74
N ALA A 530 28.58 20.53 5.43
CA ALA A 530 27.82 19.61 4.61
C ALA A 530 28.37 19.51 3.17
N GLN A 531 28.82 20.62 2.57
CA GLN A 531 29.50 20.58 1.27
C GLN A 531 30.69 19.63 1.31
N LYS A 532 31.62 19.84 2.24
CA LYS A 532 32.81 19.00 2.43
C LYS A 532 32.49 17.52 2.73
N ALA A 533 31.36 17.26 3.39
CA ALA A 533 30.87 15.91 3.70
C ALA A 533 30.18 15.20 2.51
N LEU A 534 29.78 15.94 1.47
CA LEU A 534 29.26 15.42 0.20
C LEU A 534 30.37 15.30 -0.86
N GLY A 535 31.26 16.28 -0.90
CA GLY A 535 32.43 16.40 -1.76
C GLY A 535 32.75 17.89 -2.02
N ASP A 536 34.02 18.28 -2.01
CA ASP A 536 34.42 19.70 -2.19
C ASP A 536 34.01 20.29 -3.56
N SER A 537 33.70 19.44 -4.54
CA SER A 537 33.16 19.83 -5.86
C SER A 537 31.64 20.01 -5.89
N THR A 538 30.91 19.55 -4.87
CA THR A 538 29.44 19.51 -4.90
C THR A 538 28.83 20.86 -4.62
N ASP A 539 27.81 21.24 -5.40
CA ASP A 539 27.08 22.48 -5.18
C ASP A 539 26.35 22.44 -3.82
N ARG A 540 26.33 23.60 -3.16
CA ARG A 540 25.62 23.80 -1.89
C ARG A 540 24.12 23.99 -2.10
N SER A 541 23.69 24.42 -3.28
CA SER A 541 22.29 24.76 -3.55
C SER A 541 21.38 23.54 -3.59
N ILE A 542 20.21 23.66 -2.97
CA ILE A 542 19.18 22.62 -2.88
C ILE A 542 17.96 23.02 -3.71
N ALA A 543 17.41 24.20 -3.42
CA ALA A 543 16.35 24.82 -4.21
C ALA A 543 16.18 26.31 -3.91
N MET A 544 15.86 27.09 -4.93
CA MET A 544 15.17 28.36 -4.80
C MET A 544 13.68 28.11 -4.52
N VAL A 545 13.07 28.98 -3.73
CA VAL A 545 11.63 29.05 -3.51
C VAL A 545 11.15 30.42 -3.98
N GLU A 546 10.30 30.44 -5.00
CA GLU A 546 9.54 31.62 -5.41
C GLU A 546 8.24 31.66 -4.59
N VAL A 547 7.94 32.76 -3.92
CA VAL A 547 6.65 33.01 -3.25
C VAL A 547 5.84 33.96 -4.12
N THR A 548 4.67 33.51 -4.59
CA THR A 548 3.96 34.17 -5.68
C THR A 548 2.48 34.48 -5.41
N GLY A 549 1.97 35.50 -6.11
CA GLY A 549 0.59 35.99 -6.03
C GLY A 549 0.36 37.13 -5.06
N ILE A 550 1.42 37.67 -4.43
CA ILE A 550 1.37 38.89 -3.60
C ILE A 550 0.97 40.08 -4.47
N ASP A 551 1.54 40.17 -5.67
CA ASP A 551 1.24 41.24 -6.63
C ASP A 551 -0.22 41.24 -7.11
N ASP A 552 -0.77 40.07 -7.46
CA ASP A 552 -2.19 39.95 -7.84
C ASP A 552 -3.13 40.23 -6.66
N VAL A 553 -2.76 39.84 -5.44
CA VAL A 553 -3.55 40.11 -4.23
C VAL A 553 -3.52 41.59 -3.84
N LEU A 554 -2.42 42.30 -4.07
CA LEU A 554 -2.29 43.73 -3.75
C LEU A 554 -2.68 44.68 -4.91
N LYS A 555 -2.94 44.16 -6.10
CA LYS A 555 -3.18 44.90 -7.35
C LYS A 555 -4.07 46.15 -7.21
N ASP A 556 -5.24 46.02 -6.61
CA ASP A 556 -6.18 47.13 -6.43
C ASP A 556 -5.70 48.17 -5.40
N ILE A 557 -4.93 47.73 -4.39
CA ILE A 557 -4.30 48.61 -3.39
C ILE A 557 -3.11 49.35 -4.01
N LYS A 558 -2.32 48.69 -4.87
CA LYS A 558 -1.24 49.32 -5.65
C LYS A 558 -1.83 50.36 -6.61
N ALA A 559 -2.83 49.99 -7.40
CA ALA A 559 -3.48 50.86 -8.39
C ALA A 559 -4.19 52.08 -7.79
N SER A 560 -4.63 52.01 -6.53
CA SER A 560 -5.24 53.11 -5.78
C SER A 560 -4.25 53.95 -4.97
N GLY A 561 -2.96 53.60 -4.96
CA GLY A 561 -1.94 54.29 -4.17
C GLY A 561 -2.07 54.12 -2.65
N GLN A 562 -2.88 53.16 -2.18
CA GLN A 562 -3.18 52.98 -0.75
C GLN A 562 -2.23 51.99 -0.05
N LEU A 563 -1.13 51.59 -0.72
CA LEU A 563 -0.21 50.53 -0.30
C LEU A 563 0.51 50.80 1.04
N ASP A 564 0.68 52.06 1.42
CA ASP A 564 1.32 52.41 2.70
C ASP A 564 0.33 52.52 3.87
N GLN A 565 -0.99 52.45 3.60
CA GLN A 565 -2.06 52.44 4.60
C GLN A 565 -2.34 51.02 5.15
N VAL A 566 -1.63 50.01 4.66
CA VAL A 566 -1.68 48.62 5.15
C VAL A 566 -0.31 48.15 5.62
N ASP A 567 -0.34 47.22 6.57
CA ASP A 567 0.78 46.33 6.89
C ASP A 567 0.50 44.95 6.26
N THR A 568 1.55 44.31 5.76
CA THR A 568 1.47 42.98 5.15
C THR A 568 2.44 42.03 5.84
N HIS A 569 2.00 40.80 6.09
CA HIS A 569 2.84 39.75 6.67
C HIS A 569 2.65 38.46 5.87
N VAL A 570 3.69 37.93 5.26
CA VAL A 570 3.65 36.61 4.61
C VAL A 570 4.24 35.57 5.56
N ASN A 571 3.37 34.70 6.07
CA ASN A 571 3.75 33.55 6.88
C ASN A 571 3.92 32.33 5.98
N LEU A 572 4.98 31.55 6.18
CA LEU A 572 5.20 30.26 5.49
C LEU A 572 5.94 29.28 6.40
N THR A 573 5.78 27.98 6.16
CA THR A 573 6.48 26.93 6.90
C THR A 573 7.42 26.16 5.98
N VAL A 574 8.73 26.25 6.18
CA VAL A 574 9.68 25.36 5.50
C VAL A 574 9.74 24.04 6.26
N ILE A 575 9.67 22.90 5.58
CA ILE A 575 9.59 21.56 6.19
C ILE A 575 10.67 20.61 5.67
N SER A 576 11.05 19.63 6.48
CA SER A 576 11.97 18.53 6.16
C SER A 576 11.26 17.17 6.28
N ARG A 577 10.11 17.06 5.60
CA ARG A 577 9.23 15.87 5.61
C ARG A 577 8.85 15.45 4.19
N PRO A 578 9.06 14.18 3.77
CA PRO A 578 9.81 13.11 4.46
C PRO A 578 11.24 13.50 4.89
N LEU A 579 11.83 12.72 5.82
CA LEU A 579 13.09 13.09 6.49
C LEU A 579 14.20 13.48 5.49
N GLY A 580 14.58 14.75 5.47
CA GLY A 580 15.64 15.29 4.62
C GLY A 580 15.24 15.60 3.18
N THR A 581 13.95 15.62 2.84
CA THR A 581 13.42 16.26 1.62
C THR A 581 12.73 17.58 1.99
N TYR A 582 13.01 18.66 1.27
CA TYR A 582 12.58 20.00 1.64
C TYR A 582 11.42 20.53 0.80
N ALA A 583 10.43 21.13 1.46
CA ALA A 583 9.27 21.75 0.83
C ALA A 583 8.76 22.94 1.66
N VAL A 584 7.79 23.69 1.12
CA VAL A 584 7.16 24.82 1.81
C VAL A 584 5.65 24.63 1.88
N GLU A 585 5.11 24.67 3.10
CA GLU A 585 3.69 24.50 3.44
C GLU A 585 3.12 25.81 4.03
N ASN A 586 1.79 25.89 4.12
CA ASN A 586 1.05 26.92 4.87
C ASN A 586 1.37 28.38 4.49
N ILE A 587 1.65 28.68 3.21
CA ILE A 587 1.92 30.05 2.76
C ILE A 587 0.64 30.91 2.83
N VAL A 588 0.64 31.90 3.72
CA VAL A 588 -0.52 32.73 4.04
C VAL A 588 -0.09 34.20 4.19
N MET A 589 -0.67 35.06 3.36
CA MET A 589 -0.59 36.50 3.50
C MET A 589 -1.66 37.00 4.48
N VAL A 590 -1.25 37.82 5.44
CA VAL A 590 -2.13 38.58 6.33
C VAL A 590 -1.96 40.05 6.02
N ILE A 591 -3.06 40.74 5.69
CA ILE A 591 -3.07 42.17 5.34
C ILE A 591 -3.90 42.89 6.40
N LYS A 592 -3.29 43.88 7.06
CA LYS A 592 -3.90 44.64 8.17
C LYS A 592 -4.01 46.12 7.80
N PRO A 593 -5.11 46.81 8.09
CA PRO A 593 -5.18 48.27 7.96
C PRO A 593 -4.40 48.94 9.11
N LYS A 594 -3.61 49.97 8.80
CA LYS A 594 -2.87 50.72 9.83
C LYS A 594 -3.82 51.53 10.72
N ALA A 595 -3.58 51.48 12.03
CA ALA A 595 -4.31 52.31 12.99
C ALA A 595 -4.12 53.81 12.67
N GLY A 596 -5.23 54.56 12.65
CA GLY A 596 -5.27 55.98 12.27
C GLY A 596 -5.36 56.25 10.76
N GLY A 597 -5.15 55.24 9.90
CA GLY A 597 -5.40 55.35 8.46
C GLY A 597 -6.90 55.35 8.14
N GLY A 598 -7.43 56.48 7.64
CA GLY A 598 -8.84 56.59 7.27
C GLY A 598 -9.20 55.66 6.11
N ILE A 599 -9.88 54.54 6.40
CA ILE A 599 -10.25 53.52 5.41
C ILE A 599 -11.20 54.14 4.37
N ALA A 600 -10.67 54.45 3.19
CA ALA A 600 -11.36 55.05 2.05
C ALA A 600 -11.07 54.28 0.75
N GLY A 601 -11.78 54.61 -0.33
CA GLY A 601 -11.47 54.08 -1.67
C GLY A 601 -11.48 52.55 -1.75
N ALA A 602 -10.45 52.00 -2.41
CA ALA A 602 -10.30 50.58 -2.65
C ALA A 602 -10.14 49.76 -1.36
N LEU A 603 -9.63 50.35 -0.27
CA LEU A 603 -9.55 49.63 1.02
C LEU A 603 -10.94 49.25 1.55
N LYS A 604 -12.00 50.05 1.30
CA LYS A 604 -13.36 49.70 1.75
C LYS A 604 -13.89 48.46 1.05
N SER A 605 -13.73 48.36 -0.28
CA SER A 605 -14.12 47.15 -1.01
C SER A 605 -13.21 45.96 -0.69
N PHE A 606 -11.90 46.20 -0.57
CA PHE A 606 -10.91 45.16 -0.32
C PHE A 606 -11.10 44.45 1.03
N PHE A 607 -11.50 45.18 2.08
CA PHE A 607 -11.82 44.67 3.42
C PHE A 607 -13.32 44.42 3.65
N GLY A 608 -14.19 44.60 2.65
CA GLY A 608 -15.63 44.33 2.75
C GLY A 608 -16.42 45.29 3.66
N VAL A 609 -15.92 46.51 3.89
CA VAL A 609 -16.54 47.50 4.79
C VAL A 609 -17.72 48.19 4.10
N SER A 610 -18.91 47.62 4.27
CA SER A 610 -20.17 48.19 3.77
C SER A 610 -20.59 49.44 4.55
N THR A 611 -20.95 50.53 3.86
CA THR A 611 -21.70 51.64 4.46
C THR A 611 -23.15 51.23 4.76
N PRO A 612 -23.77 51.72 5.85
CA PRO A 612 -25.17 51.45 6.15
C PRO A 612 -26.07 52.11 5.10
N LYS A 613 -26.71 51.31 4.26
CA LYS A 613 -27.59 51.78 3.19
C LYS A 613 -28.94 52.21 3.77
N LYS A 614 -29.23 53.52 3.79
CA LYS A 614 -30.58 54.03 4.12
C LYS A 614 -31.63 53.31 3.25
N THR A 615 -32.63 52.73 3.88
CA THR A 615 -33.68 51.96 3.23
C THR A 615 -34.67 52.87 2.51
N ALA A 616 -34.83 52.64 1.20
CA ALA A 616 -36.03 52.97 0.46
C ALA A 616 -36.68 51.65 0.01
N THR A 617 -38.01 51.57 0.11
CA THR A 617 -38.77 50.31 0.02
C THR A 617 -39.16 49.93 -1.41
N ASN A 618 -38.91 48.66 -1.81
CA ASN A 618 -39.95 47.70 -2.22
C ASN A 618 -39.39 46.44 -2.92
N GLY A 619 -39.91 45.25 -2.53
CA GLY A 619 -39.96 44.01 -3.32
C GLY A 619 -38.64 43.30 -3.72
N THR A 620 -38.55 41.97 -3.84
CA THR A 620 -39.45 40.86 -3.46
C THR A 620 -38.56 39.63 -3.16
N ALA A 621 -39.04 38.66 -2.38
CA ALA A 621 -38.20 37.63 -1.74
C ALA A 621 -37.85 36.38 -2.60
N THR A 622 -36.76 35.71 -2.20
CA THR A 622 -36.61 34.24 -2.21
C THR A 622 -35.78 33.79 -0.98
N ASN A 623 -35.93 32.51 -0.56
CA ASN A 623 -35.51 32.00 0.75
C ASN A 623 -34.07 31.44 0.81
N GLY A 624 -33.45 31.38 2.01
CA GLY A 624 -32.09 30.84 2.17
C GLY A 624 -31.61 30.41 3.59
N THR A 625 -32.47 30.33 4.61
CA THR A 625 -32.28 29.66 5.93
C THR A 625 -30.90 29.64 6.62
N ALA A 626 -30.80 30.31 7.77
CA ALA A 626 -29.87 29.96 8.87
C ALA A 626 -30.56 30.16 10.23
N SER A 627 -30.22 29.37 11.27
CA SER A 627 -30.90 29.41 12.57
C SER A 627 -30.03 28.96 13.75
N ALA A 628 -29.74 29.89 14.67
CA ALA A 628 -29.40 29.73 16.09
C ALA A 628 -29.28 31.16 16.67
N ALA A 629 -30.15 31.65 17.58
CA ALA A 629 -30.43 31.26 18.98
C ALA A 629 -29.63 32.13 19.98
N LYS A 630 -30.35 32.83 20.88
CA LYS A 630 -29.86 33.79 21.88
C LYS A 630 -29.59 33.11 23.25
N ASN A 631 -28.80 33.77 24.12
CA ASN A 631 -29.28 34.47 25.35
C ASN A 631 -28.09 35.21 26.01
N GLU A 632 -28.15 36.52 26.37
CA GLU A 632 -28.89 37.21 27.47
C GLU A 632 -28.16 37.06 28.84
N THR A 633 -28.08 38.06 29.74
CA THR A 633 -28.87 39.33 29.92
C THR A 633 -28.12 40.39 30.80
N THR A 634 -28.39 41.70 30.56
CA THR A 634 -28.48 42.90 31.48
C THR A 634 -27.49 43.12 32.66
N THR A 635 -27.39 44.28 33.34
CA THR A 635 -28.15 45.57 33.49
C THR A 635 -27.23 46.80 33.24
N GLU A 636 -27.66 47.99 32.79
CA GLU A 636 -28.62 49.00 33.34
C GLU A 636 -28.19 49.53 34.74
N ASP A 637 -28.31 50.81 35.14
CA ASP A 637 -28.69 52.13 34.53
C ASP A 637 -28.30 53.24 35.58
N ASP A 638 -28.30 54.58 35.41
CA ASP A 638 -28.47 55.60 34.33
C ASP A 638 -27.89 56.96 34.87
N ALA A 639 -27.94 58.06 34.08
CA ALA A 639 -28.33 59.44 34.48
C ALA A 639 -27.34 60.61 34.25
N GLN A 640 -27.65 61.41 33.21
CA GLN A 640 -27.54 62.90 33.10
C GLN A 640 -26.18 63.63 33.11
N ALA A 641 -26.03 64.84 32.54
CA ALA A 641 -26.60 65.50 31.33
C ALA A 641 -25.94 66.90 31.16
N GLN A 642 -25.89 67.42 29.92
CA GLN A 642 -25.41 68.77 29.52
C GLN A 642 -23.89 69.00 29.70
N GLY A 643 -23.14 69.51 28.70
CA GLY A 643 -23.41 69.66 27.27
C GLY A 643 -22.76 70.89 26.65
N GLU A 644 -21.95 70.70 25.60
CA GLU A 644 -21.71 71.66 24.50
C GLU A 644 -20.93 70.98 23.35
N GLU A 645 -21.01 71.56 22.17
CA GLU A 645 -20.74 70.98 20.83
C GLU A 645 -19.39 70.23 20.68
N GLY A 646 -19.46 68.90 20.56
CA GLY A 646 -18.36 68.05 20.09
C GLY A 646 -18.69 67.41 18.74
N GLU A 647 -17.69 67.26 17.86
CA GLU A 647 -17.82 66.45 16.65
C GLU A 647 -18.07 64.98 17.03
N GLU A 648 -19.29 64.48 16.82
CA GLU A 648 -19.59 63.06 17.01
C GLU A 648 -18.83 62.21 15.98
N THR A 649 -17.72 61.65 16.43
CA THR A 649 -16.94 60.66 15.70
C THR A 649 -17.78 59.40 15.47
N LEU A 650 -18.35 59.29 14.26
CA LEU A 650 -19.02 58.07 13.79
C LEU A 650 -18.03 56.90 13.82
N ALA A 651 -18.08 56.12 14.91
CA ALA A 651 -17.19 55.01 15.17
C ALA A 651 -17.18 54.04 13.98
N SER A 652 -16.04 53.97 13.29
CA SER A 652 -15.86 53.06 12.17
C SER A 652 -15.85 51.62 12.68
N VAL A 653 -16.59 50.73 12.00
CA VAL A 653 -16.47 49.30 12.23
C VAL A 653 -15.01 48.92 11.94
N PRO A 654 -14.25 48.36 12.90
CA PRO A 654 -12.86 48.01 12.68
C PRO A 654 -12.79 46.93 11.58
N ALA A 655 -12.10 47.25 10.49
CA ALA A 655 -11.88 46.31 9.41
C ALA A 655 -11.00 45.15 9.92
N LYS A 656 -11.45 43.92 9.66
CA LYS A 656 -10.75 42.71 10.09
C LYS A 656 -9.58 42.41 9.16
N ASP A 657 -8.48 41.90 9.71
CA ASP A 657 -7.33 41.37 8.97
C ASP A 657 -7.80 40.48 7.80
N LYS A 658 -7.33 40.76 6.59
CA LYS A 658 -7.62 39.95 5.42
C LYS A 658 -6.56 38.88 5.27
N ILE A 659 -6.99 37.62 5.32
CA ILE A 659 -6.13 36.44 5.24
C ILE A 659 -6.31 35.81 3.86
N VAL A 660 -5.22 35.65 3.11
CA VAL A 660 -5.20 35.09 1.75
C VAL A 660 -4.14 34.00 1.67
N LYS A 661 -4.48 32.86 1.07
CA LYS A 661 -3.49 31.81 0.77
C LYS A 661 -2.71 32.20 -0.50
N LEU A 662 -1.40 32.10 -0.43
CA LEU A 662 -0.52 32.28 -1.58
C LEU A 662 -0.05 30.92 -2.12
N THR A 663 0.68 30.95 -3.23
CA THR A 663 1.43 29.80 -3.74
C THR A 663 2.93 30.01 -3.54
N ALA A 664 3.68 28.91 -3.49
CA ALA A 664 5.12 28.93 -3.66
C ALA A 664 5.54 27.87 -4.68
N ARG A 665 6.59 28.17 -5.43
CA ARG A 665 7.20 27.27 -6.42
C ARG A 665 8.61 26.94 -5.98
N VAL A 666 8.88 25.67 -5.72
CA VAL A 666 10.23 25.17 -5.42
C VAL A 666 10.92 24.86 -6.76
N ILE A 667 11.93 25.64 -7.12
CA ILE A 667 12.75 25.49 -8.33
C ILE A 667 14.17 25.11 -7.88
N PRO A 668 14.76 23.98 -8.32
CA PRO A 668 16.17 23.71 -8.04
C PRO A 668 17.08 24.68 -8.79
N GLN A 669 18.24 24.96 -8.21
CA GLN A 669 19.31 25.70 -8.88
C GLN A 669 20.43 24.74 -9.29
N ASN A 670 21.27 25.15 -10.25
CA ASN A 670 22.55 24.52 -10.58
C ASN A 670 22.49 22.98 -10.73
N ASP A 671 21.71 22.49 -11.70
CA ASP A 671 21.48 21.06 -11.98
C ASP A 671 20.89 20.22 -10.83
N ALA A 672 20.49 20.83 -9.71
CA ALA A 672 19.91 20.09 -8.59
C ALA A 672 18.61 19.34 -9.00
N VAL A 673 18.50 18.08 -8.57
CA VAL A 673 17.40 17.21 -8.97
C VAL A 673 16.07 17.65 -8.35
N ARG A 674 15.14 18.17 -9.15
CA ARG A 674 13.76 18.43 -8.68
C ARG A 674 12.98 17.14 -8.39
N PRO A 675 12.01 17.21 -7.46
CA PRO A 675 10.87 16.30 -7.46
C PRO A 675 10.25 16.15 -8.86
N LEU A 676 9.73 14.96 -9.17
CA LEU A 676 8.88 14.77 -10.34
C LEU A 676 7.65 15.70 -10.27
N SER A 677 7.34 16.37 -11.37
CA SER A 677 6.14 17.21 -11.49
C SER A 677 4.87 16.35 -11.52
N GLY A 678 3.71 16.95 -11.26
CA GLY A 678 2.43 16.23 -11.38
C GLY A 678 2.19 15.64 -12.78
N GLU A 679 2.73 16.27 -13.82
CA GLU A 679 2.66 15.77 -15.20
C GLU A 679 3.62 14.62 -15.47
N GLU A 680 4.82 14.64 -14.88
CA GLU A 680 5.80 13.55 -15.00
C GLU A 680 5.38 12.34 -14.17
N ILE A 681 4.91 12.54 -12.94
CA ILE A 681 4.31 11.48 -12.11
C ILE A 681 3.16 10.81 -12.88
N LYS A 682 2.33 11.59 -13.58
CA LYS A 682 1.29 11.04 -14.47
C LYS A 682 1.90 10.28 -15.65
N ARG A 683 2.78 10.90 -16.44
CA ARG A 683 3.42 10.31 -17.63
C ARG A 683 4.10 8.97 -17.31
N SER A 684 4.87 8.93 -16.24
CA SER A 684 5.55 7.72 -15.75
C SER A 684 4.55 6.70 -15.21
N LYS A 685 3.47 7.10 -14.51
CA LYS A 685 2.42 6.15 -14.10
C LYS A 685 1.64 5.56 -15.27
N ASP A 686 1.26 6.35 -16.27
CA ASP A 686 0.56 5.87 -17.46
C ASP A 686 1.43 4.86 -18.24
N LYS A 687 2.74 5.14 -18.32
CA LYS A 687 3.79 4.27 -18.86
C LYS A 687 3.92 2.95 -18.05
N LEU A 688 4.16 3.03 -16.74
CA LEU A 688 4.29 1.86 -15.86
C LEU A 688 3.01 1.00 -15.85
N TRP A 689 1.83 1.62 -15.79
CA TRP A 689 0.54 0.94 -15.83
C TRP A 689 0.34 0.17 -17.15
N THR A 690 0.72 0.75 -18.28
CA THR A 690 0.64 0.08 -19.59
C THR A 690 1.48 -1.19 -19.61
N MET A 691 2.71 -1.14 -19.07
CA MET A 691 3.60 -2.30 -18.96
C MET A 691 3.07 -3.33 -17.96
N ALA A 692 2.58 -2.90 -16.79
CA ALA A 692 1.98 -3.77 -15.79
C ALA A 692 0.72 -4.50 -16.31
N GLN A 693 -0.10 -3.83 -17.12
CA GLN A 693 -1.27 -4.43 -17.76
C GLN A 693 -0.89 -5.44 -18.86
N ALA A 694 0.20 -5.19 -19.62
CA ALA A 694 0.73 -6.17 -20.58
C ALA A 694 1.20 -7.44 -19.86
N ALA A 695 2.00 -7.30 -18.81
CA ALA A 695 2.43 -8.41 -17.96
C ALA A 695 1.24 -9.16 -17.31
N THR A 696 0.21 -8.45 -16.85
CA THR A 696 -1.00 -9.06 -16.28
C THR A 696 -1.79 -9.88 -17.31
N ARG A 697 -1.95 -9.37 -18.55
CA ARG A 697 -2.59 -10.13 -19.64
C ARG A 697 -1.79 -11.39 -20.00
N LYS A 698 -0.46 -11.28 -20.06
CA LYS A 698 0.44 -12.41 -20.34
C LYS A 698 0.36 -13.49 -19.24
N ALA A 699 0.44 -13.11 -17.97
CA ALA A 699 0.28 -14.05 -16.87
C ALA A 699 -1.07 -14.78 -16.89
N ALA A 700 -2.18 -14.07 -17.18
CA ALA A 700 -3.51 -14.69 -17.29
C ALA A 700 -3.66 -15.60 -18.53
N ARG A 701 -2.91 -15.37 -19.61
CA ARG A 701 -2.77 -16.28 -20.76
C ARG A 701 -1.99 -17.54 -20.38
N GLU A 702 -0.83 -17.39 -19.75
CA GLU A 702 0.03 -18.50 -19.32
C GLU A 702 -0.66 -19.38 -18.27
N GLU A 703 -1.39 -18.79 -17.32
CA GLU A 703 -2.26 -19.50 -16.40
C GLU A 703 -3.34 -20.31 -17.14
N ALA A 704 -4.02 -19.71 -18.13
CA ALA A 704 -5.04 -20.41 -18.91
C ALA A 704 -4.47 -21.57 -19.74
N ARG A 705 -3.27 -21.41 -20.31
CA ARG A 705 -2.50 -22.43 -21.04
C ARG A 705 -2.15 -23.60 -20.12
N ASN A 706 -1.51 -23.32 -18.99
CA ASN A 706 -1.10 -24.34 -18.02
C ASN A 706 -2.32 -25.05 -17.39
N ALA A 707 -3.46 -24.35 -17.29
CA ALA A 707 -4.69 -24.91 -16.75
C ALA A 707 -5.48 -25.77 -17.76
N ILE A 708 -5.37 -25.56 -19.08
CA ILE A 708 -5.87 -26.54 -20.07
C ILE A 708 -4.92 -27.74 -20.14
N GLU A 709 -3.60 -27.52 -20.14
CA GLU A 709 -2.59 -28.58 -20.15
C GLU A 709 -2.75 -29.55 -18.96
N SER A 710 -2.80 -29.01 -17.75
CA SER A 710 -3.03 -29.78 -16.53
C SER A 710 -4.38 -30.51 -16.53
N TYR A 711 -5.39 -29.94 -17.19
CA TYR A 711 -6.71 -30.57 -17.29
C TYR A 711 -6.74 -31.70 -18.32
N LEU A 712 -5.98 -31.61 -19.43
CA LEU A 712 -5.82 -32.71 -20.39
C LEU A 712 -5.15 -33.93 -19.74
N TYR A 713 -4.06 -33.71 -18.97
CA TYR A 713 -3.43 -34.78 -18.19
C TYR A 713 -4.41 -35.39 -17.18
N ARG A 714 -5.09 -34.56 -16.37
CA ARG A 714 -6.14 -35.04 -15.46
C ARG A 714 -7.19 -35.89 -16.18
N VAL A 715 -7.73 -35.42 -17.30
CA VAL A 715 -8.80 -36.12 -18.02
C VAL A 715 -8.34 -37.45 -18.60
N ARG A 716 -7.09 -37.55 -19.07
CA ARG A 716 -6.49 -38.83 -19.47
C ARG A 716 -6.52 -39.83 -18.32
N ASP A 717 -6.00 -39.46 -17.15
CA ASP A 717 -5.97 -40.32 -15.97
C ASP A 717 -7.40 -40.71 -15.51
N LEU A 718 -8.38 -39.80 -15.65
CA LEU A 718 -9.79 -40.07 -15.33
C LEU A 718 -10.47 -41.05 -16.30
N VAL A 719 -10.01 -41.21 -17.55
CA VAL A 719 -10.61 -42.19 -18.48
C VAL A 719 -10.21 -43.63 -18.09
N ASP A 720 -8.99 -43.81 -17.60
CA ASP A 720 -8.43 -45.11 -17.21
C ASP A 720 -8.79 -45.53 -15.77
N ASP A 721 -9.27 -44.61 -14.92
CA ASP A 721 -9.73 -44.90 -13.54
C ASP A 721 -10.94 -45.88 -13.53
N PRO A 722 -10.85 -47.05 -12.87
CA PRO A 722 -11.96 -48.00 -12.71
C PRO A 722 -13.24 -47.36 -12.13
N THR A 723 -13.10 -46.35 -11.27
CA THR A 723 -14.18 -45.57 -10.67
C THR A 723 -14.97 -44.83 -11.74
N TYR A 724 -14.30 -44.21 -12.70
CA TYR A 724 -14.93 -43.48 -13.81
C TYR A 724 -15.45 -44.43 -14.89
N SER A 725 -14.76 -45.55 -15.12
CA SER A 725 -15.27 -46.66 -15.93
C SER A 725 -16.62 -47.20 -15.42
N SER A 726 -16.95 -47.07 -14.14
CA SER A 726 -18.26 -47.48 -13.59
C SER A 726 -19.42 -46.52 -13.91
N VAL A 727 -19.15 -45.25 -14.26
CA VAL A 727 -20.17 -44.21 -14.52
C VAL A 727 -20.19 -43.69 -15.97
N THR A 728 -19.42 -44.33 -16.86
CA THR A 728 -19.25 -43.94 -18.27
C THR A 728 -19.72 -45.01 -19.24
N LYS A 729 -20.42 -44.58 -20.28
CA LYS A 729 -20.79 -45.39 -21.45
C LYS A 729 -19.60 -45.47 -22.43
N PRO A 730 -19.44 -46.55 -23.21
CA PRO A 730 -18.31 -46.68 -24.14
C PRO A 730 -18.19 -45.51 -25.13
N ALA A 731 -19.32 -45.06 -25.71
CA ALA A 731 -19.34 -43.93 -26.63
C ALA A 731 -18.92 -42.59 -25.98
N GLU A 732 -19.20 -42.40 -24.68
CA GLU A 732 -18.73 -41.22 -23.94
C GLU A 732 -17.21 -41.26 -23.76
N ARG A 733 -16.64 -42.43 -23.43
CA ARG A 733 -15.17 -42.61 -23.34
C ARG A 733 -14.49 -42.35 -24.69
N THR A 734 -15.03 -42.88 -25.79
CA THR A 734 -14.52 -42.61 -27.14
C THR A 734 -14.57 -41.12 -27.48
N SER A 735 -15.67 -40.43 -27.14
CA SER A 735 -15.81 -38.99 -27.36
C SER A 735 -14.84 -38.16 -26.51
N ILE A 736 -14.65 -38.52 -25.24
CA ILE A 736 -13.70 -37.86 -24.34
C ILE A 736 -12.26 -38.08 -24.79
N ALA A 737 -11.89 -39.32 -25.15
CA ALA A 737 -10.56 -39.65 -25.65
C ALA A 737 -10.25 -38.87 -26.94
N SER A 738 -11.14 -38.92 -27.93
CA SER A 738 -11.00 -38.17 -29.18
C SER A 738 -10.92 -36.65 -28.96
N LYS A 739 -11.71 -36.09 -28.02
CA LYS A 739 -11.64 -34.66 -27.71
C LYS A 739 -10.37 -34.29 -26.93
N THR A 740 -9.85 -35.18 -26.11
CA THR A 740 -8.57 -35.00 -25.40
C THR A 740 -7.41 -35.02 -26.40
N GLU A 741 -7.43 -35.91 -27.38
CA GLU A 741 -6.45 -35.99 -28.47
C GLU A 741 -6.50 -34.75 -29.39
N GLU A 742 -7.70 -34.34 -29.85
CA GLU A 742 -7.91 -33.10 -30.62
C GLU A 742 -7.34 -31.88 -29.89
N LEU A 743 -7.65 -31.73 -28.60
CA LEU A 743 -7.19 -30.60 -27.80
C LEU A 743 -5.71 -30.68 -27.45
N SER A 744 -5.12 -31.87 -27.33
CA SER A 744 -3.68 -32.05 -27.10
C SER A 744 -2.86 -31.71 -28.35
N ALA A 745 -3.32 -32.12 -29.54
CA ALA A 745 -2.70 -31.72 -30.81
C ALA A 745 -2.83 -30.20 -31.01
N TRP A 746 -4.04 -29.66 -30.88
CA TRP A 746 -4.31 -28.23 -30.98
C TRP A 746 -3.49 -27.38 -29.99
N LEU A 747 -3.32 -27.83 -28.74
CA LEU A 747 -2.51 -27.12 -27.74
C LEU A 747 -1.02 -27.09 -28.11
N SER A 748 -0.54 -28.12 -28.82
CA SER A 748 0.85 -28.25 -29.26
C SER A 748 1.15 -27.42 -30.51
N GLU A 749 0.17 -27.22 -31.40
CA GLU A 749 0.32 -26.50 -32.66
C GLU A 749 -0.10 -25.02 -32.55
N ASP A 750 -1.38 -24.75 -32.26
CA ASP A 750 -1.95 -23.40 -32.18
C ASP A 750 -1.85 -22.80 -30.77
N GLY A 751 -1.93 -23.64 -29.74
CA GLY A 751 -2.16 -23.24 -28.35
C GLY A 751 -1.11 -22.29 -27.78
N GLU A 752 0.13 -22.36 -28.27
CA GLU A 752 1.22 -21.46 -27.88
C GLU A 752 0.94 -20.00 -28.30
N THR A 753 0.11 -19.76 -29.33
CA THR A 753 -0.31 -18.42 -29.79
C THR A 753 -1.77 -18.07 -29.46
N ALA A 754 -2.65 -19.06 -29.25
CA ALA A 754 -4.08 -18.87 -28.95
C ALA A 754 -4.34 -18.03 -27.69
N ASP A 755 -5.28 -17.08 -27.73
CA ASP A 755 -5.50 -16.11 -26.65
C ASP A 755 -6.16 -16.69 -25.38
N THR A 756 -6.15 -15.91 -24.30
CA THR A 756 -6.71 -16.29 -22.99
C THR A 756 -8.17 -16.73 -23.02
N SER A 757 -9.01 -16.18 -23.91
CA SER A 757 -10.40 -16.58 -24.07
C SER A 757 -10.53 -17.88 -24.85
N THR A 758 -9.79 -18.03 -25.96
CA THR A 758 -9.73 -19.29 -26.73
C THR A 758 -9.25 -20.46 -25.88
N LEU A 759 -8.18 -20.28 -25.08
CA LEU A 759 -7.67 -21.30 -24.16
C LEU A 759 -8.74 -21.73 -23.12
N LYS A 760 -9.48 -20.77 -22.56
CA LYS A 760 -10.57 -21.04 -21.60
C LYS A 760 -11.77 -21.73 -22.26
N LEU A 761 -12.15 -21.35 -23.48
CA LEU A 761 -13.22 -21.98 -24.25
C LEU A 761 -12.86 -23.42 -24.65
N LYS A 762 -11.62 -23.65 -25.09
CA LYS A 762 -11.09 -24.99 -25.42
C LYS A 762 -11.11 -25.91 -24.19
N ARG A 763 -10.68 -25.43 -23.01
CA ARG A 763 -10.83 -26.16 -21.74
C ARG A 763 -12.30 -26.46 -21.41
N ALA A 764 -13.17 -25.45 -21.46
CA ALA A 764 -14.59 -25.61 -21.18
C ALA A 764 -15.29 -26.63 -22.10
N SER A 765 -14.80 -26.79 -23.34
CA SER A 765 -15.29 -27.80 -24.29
C SER A 765 -14.95 -29.25 -23.92
N LEU A 766 -13.99 -29.47 -23.01
CA LEU A 766 -13.70 -30.77 -22.41
C LEU A 766 -14.39 -30.92 -21.05
N GLU A 767 -14.44 -29.86 -20.24
CA GLU A 767 -15.18 -29.85 -18.96
C GLU A 767 -16.66 -30.19 -19.15
N SER A 768 -17.29 -29.77 -20.25
CA SER A 768 -18.68 -30.11 -20.58
C SER A 768 -18.91 -31.61 -20.78
N LEU A 769 -17.91 -32.36 -21.25
CA LEU A 769 -17.98 -33.82 -21.41
C LEU A 769 -17.75 -34.57 -20.10
N ILE A 770 -16.99 -33.98 -19.16
CA ILE A 770 -16.58 -34.61 -17.89
C ILE A 770 -17.57 -34.31 -16.75
N LYS A 771 -18.18 -33.12 -16.75
CA LYS A 771 -19.13 -32.69 -15.71
C LYS A 771 -20.33 -33.64 -15.48
N PRO A 772 -20.91 -34.31 -16.50
CA PRO A 772 -21.93 -35.35 -16.29
C PRO A 772 -21.39 -36.54 -15.50
N LEU A 773 -20.15 -36.97 -15.75
CA LEU A 773 -19.50 -38.12 -15.08
C LEU A 773 -19.22 -37.79 -13.62
N GLU A 774 -18.65 -36.62 -13.34
CA GLU A 774 -18.46 -36.12 -11.97
C GLU A 774 -19.81 -36.03 -11.22
N THR A 775 -20.87 -35.60 -11.91
CA THR A 775 -22.24 -35.56 -11.36
C THR A 775 -22.75 -36.95 -11.04
N ARG A 776 -22.67 -37.91 -11.97
CA ARG A 776 -23.09 -39.32 -11.76
C ARG A 776 -22.31 -39.95 -10.60
N LEU A 777 -20.99 -39.77 -10.56
CA LEU A 777 -20.13 -40.28 -9.48
C LEU A 777 -20.50 -39.69 -8.11
N SER A 778 -20.74 -38.38 -8.04
CA SER A 778 -21.20 -37.70 -6.83
C SER A 778 -22.57 -38.21 -6.38
N GLN A 779 -23.54 -38.33 -7.29
CA GLN A 779 -24.85 -38.90 -6.95
C GLN A 779 -24.74 -40.36 -6.51
N ASN A 780 -23.94 -41.20 -7.17
CA ASN A 780 -23.79 -42.61 -6.80
C ASN A 780 -23.18 -42.80 -5.40
N LYS A 781 -22.37 -41.84 -4.92
CA LYS A 781 -21.85 -41.82 -3.54
C LYS A 781 -22.87 -41.31 -2.52
N LEU A 782 -23.65 -40.28 -2.84
CA LEU A 782 -24.52 -39.58 -1.87
C LEU A 782 -25.95 -40.13 -1.80
N ARG A 783 -26.49 -40.65 -2.91
CA ARG A 783 -27.94 -40.91 -3.10
C ARG A 783 -28.55 -41.77 -1.99
N ALA A 784 -27.89 -42.85 -1.58
CA ALA A 784 -28.41 -43.76 -0.56
C ALA A 784 -28.62 -43.07 0.80
N ALA A 785 -27.68 -42.22 1.21
CA ALA A 785 -27.78 -41.45 2.46
C ALA A 785 -28.85 -40.36 2.37
N SER A 786 -28.80 -39.48 1.36
CA SER A 786 -29.79 -38.41 1.19
C SER A 786 -31.22 -38.93 1.02
N PHE A 787 -31.42 -40.11 0.41
CA PHE A 787 -32.73 -40.74 0.30
C PHE A 787 -33.22 -41.26 1.66
N ALA A 788 -32.39 -41.99 2.41
CA ALA A 788 -32.76 -42.49 3.74
C ALA A 788 -32.99 -41.36 4.76
N GLU A 789 -32.18 -40.30 4.74
CA GLU A 789 -32.39 -39.11 5.56
C GLU A 789 -33.69 -38.37 5.20
N PHE A 790 -34.12 -38.41 3.93
CA PHE A 790 -35.38 -37.80 3.51
C PHE A 790 -36.61 -38.66 3.85
N GLU A 791 -36.54 -39.98 3.64
CA GLU A 791 -37.60 -40.91 4.07
C GLU A 791 -37.82 -40.84 5.58
N THR A 792 -36.74 -40.77 6.37
CA THR A 792 -36.79 -40.53 7.82
C THR A 792 -37.41 -39.16 8.14
N SER A 793 -36.95 -38.10 7.48
CA SER A 793 -37.49 -36.74 7.69
C SER A 793 -38.98 -36.62 7.33
N LEU A 794 -39.48 -37.36 6.34
CA LEU A 794 -40.90 -37.42 5.99
C LEU A 794 -41.70 -38.21 7.04
N ALA A 795 -41.14 -39.29 7.60
CA ALA A 795 -41.76 -40.04 8.70
C ALA A 795 -41.88 -39.17 9.97
N ASP A 796 -40.80 -38.51 10.37
CA ASP A 796 -40.79 -37.55 11.49
C ASP A 796 -41.76 -36.38 11.27
N ALA A 797 -41.87 -35.89 10.04
CA ALA A 797 -42.79 -34.82 9.67
C ALA A 797 -44.25 -35.26 9.80
N ARG A 798 -44.60 -36.46 9.34
CA ARG A 798 -45.93 -37.05 9.50
C ARG A 798 -46.26 -37.32 10.97
N ALA A 799 -45.32 -37.89 11.72
CA ALA A 799 -45.47 -38.11 13.17
C ALA A 799 -45.71 -36.80 13.92
N PHE A 800 -44.94 -35.74 13.62
CA PHE A 800 -45.15 -34.41 14.20
C PHE A 800 -46.51 -33.82 13.84
N VAL A 801 -46.99 -33.96 12.59
CA VAL A 801 -48.32 -33.47 12.22
C VAL A 801 -49.44 -34.27 12.91
N ALA A 802 -49.30 -35.59 13.04
CA ALA A 802 -50.26 -36.42 13.76
C ALA A 802 -50.32 -36.05 15.26
N GLU A 803 -49.17 -35.92 15.92
CA GLU A 803 -49.05 -35.48 17.31
C GLU A 803 -49.60 -34.05 17.49
N ALA A 804 -49.27 -33.12 16.59
CA ALA A 804 -49.78 -31.75 16.62
C ALA A 804 -51.30 -31.67 16.40
N LYS A 805 -51.88 -32.55 15.57
CA LYS A 805 -53.33 -32.67 15.38
C LYS A 805 -54.02 -33.27 16.61
N ALA A 806 -53.47 -34.33 17.20
CA ALA A 806 -54.00 -34.91 18.44
C ALA A 806 -53.98 -33.90 19.60
N ASN A 807 -52.86 -33.19 19.79
CA ASN A 807 -52.74 -32.10 20.77
C ASN A 807 -53.71 -30.93 20.49
N LEU A 808 -53.99 -30.63 19.22
CA LEU A 808 -54.98 -29.62 18.83
C LEU A 808 -56.41 -30.07 19.15
N THR A 809 -56.79 -31.31 18.84
CA THR A 809 -58.11 -31.87 19.19
C THR A 809 -58.32 -31.88 20.70
N ALA A 810 -57.36 -32.41 21.46
CA ALA A 810 -57.43 -32.44 22.93
C ALA A 810 -57.51 -31.02 23.54
N ALA A 811 -56.82 -30.03 22.96
CA ALA A 811 -56.94 -28.64 23.38
C ALA A 811 -58.34 -28.05 23.08
N ILE A 812 -58.93 -28.37 21.93
CA ILE A 812 -60.30 -27.94 21.57
C ILE A 812 -61.33 -28.54 22.53
N GLU A 813 -61.24 -29.85 22.78
CA GLU A 813 -62.12 -30.59 23.71
C GLU A 813 -62.01 -30.07 25.15
N ALA A 814 -60.79 -29.79 25.62
CA ALA A 814 -60.52 -29.20 26.93
C ALA A 814 -60.82 -27.68 27.00
N ASN A 815 -61.29 -27.04 25.93
CA ASN A 815 -61.51 -25.57 25.83
C ASN A 815 -60.24 -24.73 26.08
N LEU A 816 -59.06 -25.30 25.80
CA LEU A 816 -57.75 -24.69 25.95
C LEU A 816 -57.24 -24.06 24.65
N SER A 817 -56.27 -23.17 24.79
CA SER A 817 -55.55 -22.59 23.65
C SER A 817 -54.54 -23.59 23.08
N SER A 818 -54.68 -23.94 21.80
CA SER A 818 -53.66 -24.74 21.10
C SER A 818 -52.43 -23.91 20.71
N LYS A 819 -51.34 -24.63 20.43
CA LYS A 819 -50.09 -24.12 19.84
C LYS A 819 -50.16 -23.97 18.31
N TYR A 820 -51.13 -24.62 17.68
CA TYR A 820 -51.24 -24.78 16.22
C TYR A 820 -52.67 -24.44 15.74
N SER A 821 -52.85 -24.07 14.47
CA SER A 821 -54.20 -24.06 13.84
C SER A 821 -54.40 -25.27 12.93
N VAL A 822 -55.67 -25.60 12.66
CA VAL A 822 -56.06 -26.60 11.65
C VAL A 822 -55.43 -26.25 10.28
N THR A 823 -55.60 -25.00 9.84
CA THR A 823 -55.09 -24.50 8.55
C THR A 823 -53.58 -24.56 8.41
N GLU A 824 -52.81 -24.33 9.48
CA GLU A 824 -51.35 -24.43 9.46
C GLU A 824 -50.87 -25.88 9.37
N LEU A 825 -51.52 -26.79 10.11
CA LEU A 825 -51.17 -28.22 10.10
C LEU A 825 -51.59 -28.89 8.79
N ASP A 826 -52.73 -28.51 8.20
CA ASP A 826 -53.17 -29.02 6.91
C ASP A 826 -52.32 -28.50 5.75
N ALA A 827 -51.89 -27.23 5.78
CA ALA A 827 -50.95 -26.70 4.80
C ALA A 827 -49.56 -27.38 4.87
N LEU A 828 -49.09 -27.68 6.10
CA LEU A 828 -47.86 -28.48 6.28
C LEU A 828 -48.07 -29.92 5.79
N ASN A 829 -49.18 -30.57 6.12
CA ASN A 829 -49.50 -31.93 5.66
C ASN A 829 -49.56 -32.00 4.12
N ALA A 830 -50.22 -31.04 3.47
CA ALA A 830 -50.28 -30.96 2.02
C ALA A 830 -48.89 -30.73 1.38
N THR A 831 -47.99 -30.03 2.07
CA THR A 831 -46.58 -29.86 1.64
C THR A 831 -45.81 -31.18 1.77
N ILE A 832 -45.95 -31.88 2.91
CA ILE A 832 -45.31 -33.17 3.16
C ILE A 832 -45.76 -34.22 2.15
N GLU A 833 -47.06 -34.36 1.89
CA GLU A 833 -47.57 -35.35 0.93
C GLU A 833 -47.23 -35.00 -0.52
N LYS A 834 -47.14 -33.71 -0.88
CA LYS A 834 -46.65 -33.26 -2.19
C LYS A 834 -45.18 -33.64 -2.40
N ASP A 835 -44.33 -33.39 -1.40
CA ASP A 835 -42.91 -33.70 -1.47
C ASP A 835 -42.64 -35.22 -1.38
N ALA A 836 -43.43 -35.96 -0.59
CA ALA A 836 -43.40 -37.42 -0.56
C ALA A 836 -43.83 -38.05 -1.89
N LYS A 837 -44.88 -37.51 -2.54
CA LYS A 837 -45.30 -37.95 -3.88
C LYS A 837 -44.21 -37.68 -4.92
N TRP A 838 -43.67 -36.45 -4.97
CA TRP A 838 -42.57 -36.10 -5.87
C TRP A 838 -41.35 -37.02 -5.69
N PHE A 839 -41.02 -37.35 -4.44
CA PHE A 839 -39.90 -38.25 -4.13
C PHE A 839 -40.20 -39.70 -4.52
N ALA A 840 -41.41 -40.20 -4.32
CA ALA A 840 -41.80 -41.54 -4.78
C ALA A 840 -41.75 -41.66 -6.32
N GLU A 841 -42.26 -40.66 -7.05
CA GLU A 841 -42.21 -40.57 -8.51
C GLU A 841 -40.75 -40.46 -9.00
N GLY A 842 -39.94 -39.61 -8.36
CA GLY A 842 -38.51 -39.45 -8.68
C GLY A 842 -37.65 -40.68 -8.36
N LYS A 843 -37.94 -41.38 -7.26
CA LYS A 843 -37.30 -42.65 -6.88
C LYS A 843 -37.64 -43.73 -7.92
N GLN A 844 -38.91 -43.90 -8.28
CA GLN A 844 -39.34 -44.84 -9.33
C GLN A 844 -38.74 -44.51 -10.72
N ALA A 845 -38.43 -43.24 -11.01
CA ALA A 845 -37.71 -42.85 -12.21
C ALA A 845 -36.20 -43.14 -12.12
N GLN A 846 -35.61 -43.02 -10.92
CA GLN A 846 -34.19 -43.29 -10.63
C GLN A 846 -33.88 -44.79 -10.51
N ASP A 847 -34.83 -45.62 -10.08
CA ASP A 847 -34.68 -47.08 -10.02
C ASP A 847 -34.58 -47.73 -11.43
N LYS A 848 -34.94 -46.97 -12.49
CA LYS A 848 -34.83 -47.36 -13.90
C LYS A 848 -33.52 -46.92 -14.57
N LYS A 849 -32.54 -46.43 -13.80
CA LYS A 849 -31.30 -45.79 -14.29
C LYS A 849 -30.07 -46.50 -13.74
N GLY A 850 -29.15 -46.88 -14.63
CA GLY A 850 -27.89 -47.50 -14.23
C GLY A 850 -26.89 -46.49 -13.62
N PRO A 851 -25.77 -46.96 -13.04
CA PRO A 851 -24.72 -46.09 -12.49
C PRO A 851 -24.11 -45.11 -13.51
N SER A 852 -24.18 -45.45 -14.81
CA SER A 852 -23.71 -44.65 -15.94
C SER A 852 -24.80 -43.86 -16.66
N ASP A 853 -26.04 -43.86 -16.16
CA ASP A 853 -27.10 -42.99 -16.67
C ASP A 853 -27.21 -41.69 -15.86
N ASP A 854 -27.69 -40.64 -16.53
CA ASP A 854 -27.93 -39.37 -15.85
C ASP A 854 -29.07 -39.50 -14.82
N PRO A 855 -28.87 -38.99 -13.60
CA PRO A 855 -29.76 -39.19 -12.46
C PRO A 855 -31.13 -38.57 -12.70
N ALA A 856 -32.19 -39.34 -12.47
CA ALA A 856 -33.57 -38.83 -12.53
C ALA A 856 -33.95 -38.02 -11.29
N LEU A 857 -33.18 -38.14 -10.20
CA LEU A 857 -33.39 -37.43 -8.94
C LEU A 857 -32.03 -37.05 -8.31
N LEU A 858 -31.80 -35.76 -8.08
CA LEU A 858 -30.57 -35.25 -7.48
C LEU A 858 -30.68 -35.20 -5.95
N SER A 859 -29.64 -35.68 -5.27
CA SER A 859 -29.53 -35.64 -3.79
C SER A 859 -29.65 -34.21 -3.25
N GLY A 860 -29.12 -33.22 -3.97
CA GLY A 860 -29.23 -31.80 -3.59
C GLY A 860 -30.66 -31.22 -3.65
N ASP A 861 -31.52 -31.73 -4.53
CA ASP A 861 -32.94 -31.34 -4.56
C ASP A 861 -33.70 -31.96 -3.39
N VAL A 862 -33.40 -33.22 -3.09
CA VAL A 862 -33.92 -33.97 -1.94
C VAL A 862 -33.54 -33.27 -0.64
N ASP A 863 -32.27 -32.93 -0.44
CA ASP A 863 -31.78 -32.19 0.72
C ASP A 863 -32.35 -30.77 0.81
N THR A 864 -32.55 -30.09 -0.33
CA THR A 864 -33.19 -28.76 -0.37
C THR A 864 -34.64 -28.81 0.12
N ARG A 865 -35.39 -29.87 -0.19
CA ARG A 865 -36.76 -30.08 0.33
C ARG A 865 -36.74 -30.52 1.79
N ARG A 866 -35.84 -31.45 2.15
CA ARG A 866 -35.60 -31.90 3.54
C ARG A 866 -35.45 -30.72 4.49
N ARG A 867 -34.58 -29.78 4.13
CA ARG A 867 -34.33 -28.57 4.94
C ARG A 867 -35.58 -27.67 5.03
N LYS A 868 -36.33 -27.47 3.94
CA LYS A 868 -37.57 -26.66 3.94
C LYS A 868 -38.64 -27.23 4.88
N VAL A 869 -38.87 -28.55 4.86
CA VAL A 869 -39.80 -29.22 5.77
C VAL A 869 -39.31 -29.11 7.22
N GLY A 870 -38.03 -29.38 7.48
CA GLY A 870 -37.41 -29.22 8.80
C GLY A 870 -37.48 -27.78 9.34
N GLU A 871 -37.30 -26.77 8.50
CA GLU A 871 -37.46 -25.35 8.86
C GLU A 871 -38.90 -24.99 9.25
N GLN A 872 -39.90 -25.51 8.52
CA GLN A 872 -41.33 -25.30 8.83
C GLN A 872 -41.70 -25.93 10.19
N ILE A 873 -41.32 -27.19 10.40
CA ILE A 873 -41.51 -27.90 11.68
C ILE A 873 -40.76 -27.18 12.80
N GLY A 874 -39.52 -26.74 12.55
CA GLY A 874 -38.70 -26.00 13.50
C GLY A 874 -39.26 -24.62 13.88
N LYS A 875 -40.07 -23.99 13.02
CA LYS A 875 -40.82 -22.76 13.34
C LYS A 875 -42.03 -23.09 14.23
N LEU A 876 -42.80 -24.12 13.88
CA LEU A 876 -43.97 -24.56 14.67
C LEU A 876 -43.58 -25.10 16.06
N LYS A 877 -42.53 -25.93 16.17
CA LYS A 877 -42.03 -26.45 17.45
C LYS A 877 -41.59 -25.33 18.42
N ARG A 878 -41.09 -24.18 17.92
CA ARG A 878 -40.68 -23.02 18.73
C ARG A 878 -41.81 -22.05 19.12
N ARG A 879 -43.03 -22.22 18.62
CA ARG A 879 -44.18 -21.37 18.95
C ARG A 879 -44.64 -21.56 20.40
N LYS A 880 -44.99 -20.46 21.08
CA LYS A 880 -45.58 -20.49 22.43
C LYS A 880 -47.11 -20.46 22.35
N ILE A 881 -47.79 -21.16 23.25
CA ILE A 881 -49.24 -21.13 23.39
C ILE A 881 -49.70 -19.73 23.81
N ALA A 882 -50.76 -19.21 23.20
CA ALA A 882 -51.33 -17.91 23.53
C ALA A 882 -52.17 -18.01 24.82
N LYS A 883 -51.85 -17.22 25.85
CA LYS A 883 -52.59 -17.24 27.13
C LYS A 883 -54.08 -16.95 26.93
N THR A 884 -54.95 -17.88 27.35
CA THR A 884 -56.40 -17.63 27.42
C THR A 884 -56.71 -16.53 28.43
N ARG A 885 -57.72 -15.71 28.12
CA ARG A 885 -58.25 -14.68 29.02
C ARG A 885 -59.64 -15.12 29.51
N PRO A 886 -59.99 -15.01 30.80
CA PRO A 886 -61.28 -15.49 31.31
C PRO A 886 -62.48 -14.85 30.58
N LYS A 887 -63.53 -15.64 30.34
CA LYS A 887 -64.79 -15.17 29.74
C LYS A 887 -65.42 -14.08 30.62
N LYS A 888 -65.85 -12.97 30.02
CA LYS A 888 -66.84 -12.07 30.61
C LYS A 888 -68.25 -12.52 30.20
N THR A 889 -69.20 -12.38 31.12
CA THR A 889 -70.64 -12.60 30.89
C THR A 889 -71.24 -11.54 29.95
N PRO A 890 -72.31 -11.88 29.20
CA PRO A 890 -72.87 -11.01 28.16
C PRO A 890 -73.95 -10.03 28.70
N PRO A 891 -74.07 -8.82 28.11
CA PRO A 891 -75.27 -7.97 28.24
C PRO A 891 -76.39 -8.42 27.26
N PRO A 892 -77.65 -7.99 27.46
CA PRO A 892 -78.82 -8.51 26.75
C PRO A 892 -79.08 -7.92 25.35
N LYS A 893 -80.01 -8.55 24.62
CA LYS A 893 -80.46 -8.20 23.25
C LYS A 893 -81.13 -6.82 23.15
N LYS A 894 -81.08 -6.23 21.96
CA LYS A 894 -82.18 -5.50 21.32
C LYS A 894 -82.05 -5.49 19.79
N ASP A 895 -83.10 -5.05 19.11
CA ASP A 895 -83.50 -5.60 17.81
C ASP A 895 -83.39 -4.65 16.59
N GLU A 896 -83.47 -5.28 15.41
CA GLU A 896 -84.03 -4.76 14.13
C GLU A 896 -83.31 -3.74 13.21
N LYS A 897 -83.67 -3.88 11.91
CA LYS A 897 -83.64 -2.94 10.76
C LYS A 897 -82.25 -2.46 10.29
N LYS A 898 -81.65 -3.05 9.24
CA LYS A 898 -82.04 -3.22 7.82
C LYS A 898 -81.96 -1.91 6.99
N ASP A 899 -81.58 -2.10 5.74
CA ASP A 899 -81.54 -1.18 4.59
C ASP A 899 -80.45 -0.10 4.60
N GLU A 900 -79.88 0.37 3.48
CA GLU A 900 -79.61 -0.09 2.08
C GLU A 900 -79.04 1.16 1.35
N LYS A 901 -78.62 1.04 0.08
CA LYS A 901 -78.27 2.12 -0.88
C LYS A 901 -76.87 2.73 -0.68
N ASP A 902 -75.94 2.53 -1.63
CA ASP A 902 -75.84 3.07 -3.02
C ASP A 902 -74.94 4.32 -3.02
N GLN A 903 -74.18 4.66 -4.07
CA GLN A 903 -74.05 4.13 -5.44
C GLN A 903 -72.56 4.30 -5.88
N LYS A 904 -72.00 3.50 -6.80
CA LYS A 904 -71.81 3.78 -8.25
C LYS A 904 -71.21 5.16 -8.58
N ASP A 905 -70.38 5.33 -9.61
CA ASP A 905 -69.83 4.41 -10.63
C ASP A 905 -68.63 5.10 -11.34
N GLN A 906 -68.12 4.45 -12.39
CA GLN A 906 -67.46 5.03 -13.59
C GLN A 906 -65.91 4.92 -13.62
N LYS A 907 -65.35 4.06 -14.50
CA LYS A 907 -65.13 4.15 -15.98
C LYS A 907 -63.79 4.86 -16.28
N LYS A 908 -63.02 4.51 -17.31
CA LYS A 908 -63.12 3.44 -18.34
C LYS A 908 -61.72 3.09 -18.87
N ASP A 909 -61.66 1.97 -19.60
CA ASP A 909 -60.97 1.65 -20.86
C ASP A 909 -60.04 2.74 -21.49
N ASN A 910 -59.03 2.41 -22.31
CA ASN A 910 -58.96 1.24 -23.20
C ASN A 910 -57.52 0.86 -23.67
N GLU A 911 -57.47 -0.22 -24.46
CA GLU A 911 -56.46 -0.55 -25.49
C GLU A 911 -55.08 -1.12 -25.09
N ALA A 912 -54.59 -1.99 -25.99
CA ALA A 912 -53.30 -2.68 -26.01
C ALA A 912 -52.64 -2.41 -27.40
N PRO A 913 -51.50 -3.00 -27.86
CA PRO A 913 -51.34 -4.46 -28.06
C PRO A 913 -49.83 -4.92 -27.86
N PRO A 914 -49.19 -5.90 -28.58
CA PRO A 914 -48.46 -6.97 -27.85
C PRO A 914 -47.07 -7.41 -28.41
N ARG A 915 -46.49 -8.47 -27.79
CA ARG A 915 -45.34 -9.31 -28.26
C ARG A 915 -43.94 -8.63 -28.20
N HIS A 916 -42.78 -9.28 -28.43
CA HIS A 916 -42.44 -10.62 -28.97
C HIS A 916 -41.13 -11.18 -28.33
N GLU A 917 -41.05 -12.51 -28.19
CA GLU A 917 -39.84 -13.38 -28.25
C GLU A 917 -38.61 -13.18 -27.32
N GLU A 918 -37.61 -14.05 -27.54
CA GLU A 918 -36.53 -14.46 -26.62
C GLU A 918 -35.19 -13.72 -26.87
N LEU A 919 -34.40 -13.53 -25.81
CA LEU A 919 -32.94 -13.70 -25.76
C LEU A 919 -32.42 -13.69 -24.31
#